data_AF-L8M416-F1
#
_entry.id   AF-L8M416-F1
#
_cell.length_a   1.000
_cell.length_b   1.000
_cell.length_c   1.000
_cell.angle_alpha   90.00
_cell.angle_beta   90.00
_cell.angle_gamma   90.00
#
_symmetry.space_group_name_H-M   'P 1'
#
loop_
_entity.id
_entity.type
_entity.pdbx_description
1 polymer ?
#
loop_
_entity_poly.entity_id
_entity_poly.type
_entity_poly.pdbx_seq_one_letter_code
_entity_poly.pdbx_strand_id
1 'polypeptide(L)'
;MFFFLNLLPSEALPQPIAAEIIAPKNLHGKKVDLIAQTREGDRETFEIEIPTEPNIPSEGSTEVTPPSIEKVEVVEIIADRQEYDQTKEVITAEGDVVLRFSQAVLTSDRMQVNLADRIVVAEGNVVLTRGDQIIEGDKFEYYLVQDRGVVINAEGQIDRTTLGRDLSQQLPEDETLTNLSLSDRLAVNQPITDVTAQSDFEFSVGSKRDLGILDGKRIDEEAGTINRVRFEAERMEFEPDGWQATNISITNDPFSPPELELRAETAKFQQTAPLVNELTTTKSRVVIDDGFSFPLLKNSFVFDGRPRSPGLFSIGFDGDERGGLFVERAFTILDQDQTIWTVTPQYFLQRAIFTDAFDFNRDEDGGIIDPGVFGVKSFFSNDFSDRSSVDAKFSISGFNEPLDDNIRAKLAARQLIGNLQNPYDFSLEFNFRERLFNGSLGFQTVYNSIGGIVTSPIILLGKTGISLRYQGSIQNINADTDRLDLLEVNRDNNRTNLTRFQGAAFLGKGFLLWQGKALPISRKEALRFSPVPVVPYLQLNTGLSGVTSFYSNNDGQHSLRGSIGIQGQVGHFSRSWFDYTGFNATYSIGTNADESPFLFDRDADQQTLALGITQQLYGPIRLGVQTSFNIDNGDDINTDYIIEYSRRTHNITLRYSPELEIGSFSFRINDFNWRGNAEPFKRNDIRPVTQGVSR
;
A
#
# COMPACT_ATOMS: atom_id res chain seq x y z
N MET A 1 41.90 12.93 3.36
CA MET A 1 43.36 13.05 3.16
C MET A 1 43.80 11.79 2.42
N PHE A 2 44.32 11.95 1.19
CA PHE A 2 45.17 11.05 0.35
C PHE A 2 45.05 9.51 0.48
N PHE A 3 45.18 8.63 -0.53
CA PHE A 3 45.07 8.60 -2.00
C PHE A 3 45.44 7.12 -2.38
N PHE A 4 44.93 6.62 -3.53
CA PHE A 4 45.44 5.52 -4.38
C PHE A 4 45.38 4.03 -3.96
N LEU A 5 44.66 3.23 -4.76
CA LEU A 5 45.18 2.35 -5.83
C LEU A 5 43.98 2.03 -6.78
N ASN A 6 43.93 2.52 -8.03
CA ASN A 6 44.49 1.97 -9.29
C ASN A 6 44.22 0.47 -9.49
N LEU A 7 43.81 -0.07 -10.64
CA LEU A 7 43.40 0.36 -11.99
C LEU A 7 43.37 -0.98 -12.77
N LEU A 8 42.34 -1.28 -13.58
CA LEU A 8 42.34 -2.12 -14.81
C LEU A 8 40.88 -2.36 -15.27
N PRO A 9 40.63 -2.66 -16.57
CA PRO A 9 40.03 -1.69 -17.49
C PRO A 9 38.55 -1.91 -17.77
N SER A 10 37.92 -0.79 -18.17
CA SER A 10 36.57 -0.68 -18.72
C SER A 10 36.39 -1.59 -19.95
N GLU A 11 35.56 -2.63 -19.82
CA GLU A 11 34.87 -3.22 -20.96
C GLU A 11 33.71 -2.29 -21.35
N ALA A 12 33.81 -1.79 -22.58
CA ALA A 12 32.87 -0.87 -23.18
C ALA A 12 31.51 -1.54 -23.41
N LEU A 13 30.46 -0.99 -22.80
CA LEU A 13 29.09 -1.18 -23.25
C LEU A 13 28.99 -0.67 -24.71
N PRO A 14 28.35 -1.41 -25.63
CA PRO A 14 28.23 -0.97 -27.02
C PRO A 14 27.35 0.29 -27.10
N GLN A 15 27.89 1.35 -27.71
CA GLN A 15 27.12 2.53 -28.08
C GLN A 15 26.11 2.17 -29.20
N PRO A 16 24.91 2.78 -29.20
CA PRO A 16 23.98 2.60 -30.31
C PRO A 16 24.61 3.14 -31.61
N ILE A 17 24.53 2.33 -32.66
CA ILE A 17 24.93 2.72 -34.02
C ILE A 17 24.00 3.86 -34.48
N ALA A 18 24.54 5.07 -34.56
CA ALA A 18 23.93 6.13 -35.35
C ALA A 18 24.17 5.79 -36.84
N ALA A 19 23.13 5.29 -37.51
CA ALA A 19 23.11 5.22 -38.97
C ALA A 19 22.66 6.58 -39.50
N GLU A 20 23.60 7.39 -39.95
CA GLU A 20 23.32 8.61 -40.71
C GLU A 20 22.92 8.22 -42.14
N ILE A 21 21.61 8.15 -42.41
CA ILE A 21 21.09 7.95 -43.77
C ILE A 21 21.06 9.32 -44.45
N ILE A 22 22.09 9.62 -45.24
CA ILE A 22 22.02 10.72 -46.21
C ILE A 22 21.33 10.18 -47.47
N ALA A 23 20.00 10.30 -47.53
CA ALA A 23 19.24 9.95 -48.73
C ALA A 23 19.08 11.18 -49.65
N PRO A 24 19.37 11.08 -50.97
CA PRO A 24 19.07 12.14 -51.92
C PRO A 24 17.55 12.28 -52.10
N LYS A 25 17.05 13.52 -52.14
CA LYS A 25 15.65 13.83 -52.42
C LYS A 25 15.27 13.35 -53.84
N ASN A 26 14.09 12.73 -53.94
CA ASN A 26 13.34 12.36 -55.16
C ASN A 26 13.69 11.02 -55.83
N LEU A 27 13.18 9.92 -55.28
CA LEU A 27 12.97 8.64 -55.97
C LEU A 27 11.54 8.17 -55.71
N HIS A 28 10.58 8.66 -56.49
CA HIS A 28 9.21 8.12 -56.51
C HIS A 28 9.06 7.20 -57.72
N GLY A 29 8.50 6.00 -57.51
CA GLY A 29 8.15 5.06 -58.58
C GLY A 29 9.30 4.30 -59.25
N LYS A 30 10.47 4.15 -58.60
CA LYS A 30 11.55 3.27 -59.10
C LYS A 30 11.80 2.10 -58.15
N LYS A 31 12.06 0.93 -58.73
CA LYS A 31 12.58 -0.24 -58.03
C LYS A 31 14.00 0.02 -57.57
N VAL A 32 14.32 -0.37 -56.34
CA VAL A 32 15.67 -0.24 -55.79
C VAL A 32 16.17 -1.62 -55.41
N ASP A 33 17.33 -1.98 -55.93
CA ASP A 33 18.03 -3.22 -55.61
C ASP A 33 18.92 -3.00 -54.39
N LEU A 34 18.68 -3.78 -53.33
CA LEU A 34 19.54 -3.88 -52.16
C LEU A 34 20.47 -5.06 -52.33
N ILE A 35 21.78 -4.79 -52.41
CA ILE A 35 22.81 -5.83 -52.47
C ILE A 35 23.41 -6.01 -51.08
N ALA A 36 23.21 -7.17 -50.47
CA ALA A 36 23.86 -7.57 -49.23
C ALA A 36 25.04 -8.51 -49.55
N GLN A 37 26.21 -8.26 -48.95
CA GLN A 37 27.39 -9.10 -49.11
C GLN A 37 27.89 -9.56 -47.74
N THR A 38 28.09 -10.86 -47.56
CA THR A 38 28.68 -11.40 -46.32
C THR A 38 30.20 -11.24 -46.34
N ARG A 39 30.84 -11.32 -45.17
CA ARG A 39 32.29 -11.09 -45.01
C ARG A 39 33.17 -12.16 -45.70
N GLU A 40 32.59 -13.29 -46.09
CA GLU A 40 33.26 -14.35 -46.88
C GLU A 40 32.98 -14.28 -48.39
N GLY A 41 32.21 -13.27 -48.84
CA GLY A 41 32.19 -12.85 -50.24
C GLY A 41 30.91 -13.13 -51.03
N ASP A 42 29.94 -13.87 -50.50
CA ASP A 42 28.68 -14.14 -51.20
C ASP A 42 27.76 -12.90 -51.23
N ARG A 43 27.23 -12.59 -52.42
CA ARG A 43 26.34 -11.46 -52.69
C ARG A 43 24.93 -11.94 -53.00
N GLU A 44 23.94 -11.40 -52.31
CA GLU A 44 22.52 -11.55 -52.64
C GLU A 44 21.89 -10.18 -52.91
N THR A 45 21.02 -10.12 -53.92
CA THR A 45 20.31 -8.89 -54.31
C THR A 45 18.81 -9.06 -54.06
N PHE A 46 18.21 -8.11 -53.37
CA PHE A 46 16.78 -8.04 -53.07
C PHE A 46 16.16 -6.83 -53.75
N GLU A 47 15.10 -7.05 -54.55
CA GLU A 47 14.39 -5.99 -55.25
C GLU A 47 13.21 -5.52 -54.37
N ILE A 48 13.18 -4.23 -54.01
CA ILE A 48 12.07 -3.65 -53.20
C ILE A 48 11.28 -2.65 -54.06
N GLU A 49 9.96 -2.86 -54.13
CA GLU A 49 9.01 -1.90 -54.71
C GLU A 49 8.48 -0.94 -53.63
N ILE A 50 8.57 0.37 -53.89
CA ILE A 50 8.04 1.40 -53.00
C ILE A 50 6.55 1.64 -53.36
N PRO A 51 5.60 1.50 -52.43
CA PRO A 51 4.17 1.68 -52.71
C PRO A 51 3.85 3.11 -53.19
N THR A 52 2.89 3.23 -54.12
CA THR A 52 2.36 4.52 -54.59
C THR A 52 1.13 4.88 -53.76
N GLU A 53 1.09 6.06 -53.14
CA GLU A 53 -0.11 6.55 -52.46
C GLU A 53 -1.25 6.84 -53.48
N PRO A 54 -2.52 6.58 -53.12
CA PRO A 54 -3.67 6.92 -53.96
C PRO A 54 -3.98 8.42 -53.97
N ASN A 55 -4.33 8.92 -55.16
CA ASN A 55 -4.73 10.30 -55.49
C ASN A 55 -5.73 10.94 -54.51
N ILE A 56 -5.39 12.12 -54.00
CA ILE A 56 -6.34 13.16 -53.56
C ILE A 56 -6.07 14.42 -54.42
N PRO A 57 -7.10 15.12 -54.96
CA PRO A 57 -6.93 16.19 -55.96
C PRO A 57 -6.22 17.45 -55.44
N SER A 58 -5.50 18.13 -56.34
CA SER A 58 -4.65 19.30 -56.13
C SER A 58 -5.33 20.50 -55.45
N GLU A 59 -4.58 21.08 -54.51
CA GLU A 59 -4.78 22.39 -53.89
C GLU A 59 -4.93 23.52 -54.94
N GLY A 60 -6.04 24.25 -54.85
CA GLY A 60 -6.07 25.67 -55.15
C GLY A 60 -5.63 26.43 -53.89
N SER A 61 -4.67 27.33 -54.07
CA SER A 61 -4.08 28.21 -53.07
C SER A 61 -5.04 28.66 -51.96
N THR A 62 -4.77 28.23 -50.72
CA THR A 62 -5.19 28.98 -49.54
C THR A 62 -4.03 29.02 -48.56
N GLU A 63 -3.64 30.23 -48.25
CA GLU A 63 -2.71 30.68 -47.23
C GLU A 63 -2.79 29.82 -45.96
N VAL A 64 -1.66 29.23 -45.55
CA VAL A 64 -1.55 28.47 -44.29
C VAL A 64 -1.77 29.45 -43.15
N THR A 65 -3.01 29.50 -42.66
CA THR A 65 -3.30 30.09 -41.36
C THR A 65 -2.73 29.11 -40.31
N PRO A 66 -1.94 29.57 -39.32
CA PRO A 66 -1.49 28.70 -38.23
C PRO A 66 -2.71 28.02 -37.56
N PRO A 67 -2.56 26.80 -36.99
CA PRO A 67 -3.66 26.10 -36.37
C PRO A 67 -4.35 27.02 -35.37
N SER A 68 -5.65 27.25 -35.54
CA SER A 68 -6.43 28.02 -34.58
C SER A 68 -6.45 27.22 -33.28
N ILE A 69 -5.86 27.80 -32.23
CA ILE A 69 -6.12 27.39 -30.85
C ILE A 69 -7.64 27.34 -30.70
N GLU A 70 -8.19 26.19 -30.30
CA GLU A 70 -9.61 26.03 -30.05
C GLU A 70 -10.11 27.19 -29.18
N LYS A 71 -11.21 27.80 -29.62
CA LYS A 71 -11.83 28.92 -28.91
C LYS A 71 -12.19 28.47 -27.50
N VAL A 72 -11.39 28.86 -26.51
CA VAL A 72 -11.88 29.01 -25.15
C VAL A 72 -12.87 30.18 -25.18
N GLU A 73 -14.16 29.85 -25.31
CA GLU A 73 -15.25 30.81 -25.30
C GLU A 73 -15.66 31.05 -23.84
N VAL A 74 -15.49 32.29 -23.37
CA VAL A 74 -16.17 32.73 -22.14
C VAL A 74 -17.66 32.65 -22.44
N VAL A 75 -18.35 31.73 -21.76
CA VAL A 75 -19.73 31.37 -22.08
C VAL A 75 -20.68 32.42 -21.52
N GLU A 76 -20.44 32.85 -20.28
CA GLU A 76 -21.38 33.69 -19.55
C GLU A 76 -20.71 34.41 -18.36
N ILE A 77 -21.06 35.70 -18.14
CA ILE A 77 -20.73 36.47 -16.93
C ILE A 77 -22.03 37.03 -16.34
N ILE A 78 -22.36 36.65 -15.11
CA ILE A 78 -23.50 37.16 -14.33
C ILE A 78 -22.97 37.86 -13.09
N ALA A 79 -23.51 39.03 -12.75
CA ALA A 79 -23.20 39.77 -11.54
C ALA A 79 -24.29 40.80 -11.24
N ASP A 80 -24.32 41.34 -10.02
CA ASP A 80 -25.22 42.43 -9.65
C ASP A 80 -24.93 43.71 -10.44
N ARG A 81 -23.64 44.00 -10.66
CA ARG A 81 -23.16 45.14 -11.44
C ARG A 81 -22.08 44.71 -12.41
N GLN A 82 -22.16 45.22 -13.65
CA GLN A 82 -21.14 45.02 -14.68
C GLN A 82 -20.81 46.36 -15.37
N GLU A 83 -19.54 46.59 -15.66
CA GLU A 83 -19.02 47.75 -16.37
C GLU A 83 -18.03 47.29 -17.44
N TYR A 84 -18.12 47.84 -18.65
CA TYR A 84 -17.22 47.49 -19.76
C TYR A 84 -16.44 48.72 -20.22
N ASP A 85 -15.12 48.65 -20.12
CA ASP A 85 -14.19 49.65 -20.66
C ASP A 85 -13.82 49.26 -22.10
N GLN A 86 -14.40 49.96 -23.08
CA GLN A 86 -14.14 49.72 -24.50
C GLN A 86 -12.70 49.99 -24.93
N THR A 87 -11.96 50.84 -24.22
CA THR A 87 -10.58 51.20 -24.62
C THR A 87 -9.58 50.14 -24.16
N LYS A 88 -9.84 49.54 -23.00
CA LYS A 88 -8.99 48.48 -22.43
C LYS A 88 -9.51 47.08 -22.72
N GLU A 89 -10.73 46.97 -23.26
CA GLU A 89 -11.45 45.71 -23.47
C GLU A 89 -11.59 44.89 -22.17
N VAL A 90 -11.82 45.58 -21.05
CA VAL A 90 -11.96 44.97 -19.72
C VAL A 90 -13.40 45.05 -19.23
N ILE A 91 -13.96 43.92 -18.82
CA ILE A 91 -15.23 43.83 -18.09
C ILE A 91 -14.90 43.80 -16.60
N THR A 92 -15.50 44.68 -15.80
CA THR A 92 -15.47 44.65 -14.33
C THR A 92 -16.85 44.27 -13.81
N ALA A 93 -16.93 43.19 -13.05
CA ALA A 93 -18.15 42.67 -12.44
C ALA A 93 -18.03 42.69 -10.91
N GLU A 94 -19.10 43.09 -10.21
CA GLU A 94 -19.16 43.24 -8.75
C GLU A 94 -20.49 42.73 -8.21
N GLY A 95 -20.45 41.97 -7.11
CA GLY A 95 -21.60 41.39 -6.42
C GLY A 95 -22.03 40.04 -7.01
N ASP A 96 -21.91 38.97 -6.21
CA ASP A 96 -22.27 37.58 -6.53
C ASP A 96 -21.90 37.18 -7.98
N VAL A 97 -20.63 37.42 -8.34
CA VAL A 97 -20.16 37.24 -9.71
C VAL A 97 -20.05 35.75 -10.02
N VAL A 98 -20.57 35.34 -11.17
CA VAL A 98 -20.46 33.98 -11.71
C VAL A 98 -19.95 34.07 -13.15
N LEU A 99 -18.80 33.44 -13.40
CA LEU A 99 -18.20 33.26 -14.71
C LEU A 99 -18.22 31.78 -15.10
N ARG A 100 -18.68 31.48 -16.31
CA ARG A 100 -18.67 30.12 -16.88
C ARG A 100 -17.72 30.05 -18.08
N PHE A 101 -16.77 29.12 -18.05
CA PHE A 101 -15.79 28.91 -19.14
C PHE A 101 -15.28 27.47 -19.11
N SER A 102 -14.97 26.87 -20.27
CA SER A 102 -14.26 25.56 -20.39
C SER A 102 -14.64 24.50 -19.34
N GLN A 103 -15.94 24.23 -19.18
CA GLN A 103 -16.48 23.25 -18.19
C GLN A 103 -16.20 23.57 -16.71
N ALA A 104 -15.79 24.79 -16.40
CA ALA A 104 -15.57 25.31 -15.06
C ALA A 104 -16.53 26.46 -14.74
N VAL A 105 -16.85 26.58 -13.45
CA VAL A 105 -17.60 27.71 -12.88
C VAL A 105 -16.70 28.40 -11.88
N LEU A 106 -16.52 29.70 -12.05
CA LEU A 106 -15.77 30.57 -11.14
C LEU A 106 -16.72 31.57 -10.51
N THR A 107 -16.77 31.61 -9.19
CA THR A 107 -17.58 32.59 -8.44
C THR A 107 -16.70 33.49 -7.57
N SER A 108 -17.08 34.76 -7.41
CA SER A 108 -16.36 35.70 -6.53
C SER A 108 -17.19 36.95 -6.17
N ASP A 109 -16.70 37.75 -5.22
CA ASP A 109 -17.28 39.05 -4.88
C ASP A 109 -17.04 40.08 -6.01
N ARG A 110 -15.85 40.02 -6.63
CA ARG A 110 -15.44 40.92 -7.71
C ARG A 110 -14.65 40.14 -8.76
N MET A 111 -14.82 40.50 -10.03
CA MET A 111 -14.10 39.89 -11.14
C MET A 111 -13.76 40.92 -12.21
N GLN A 112 -12.57 40.80 -12.77
CA GLN A 112 -12.13 41.56 -13.95
C GLN A 112 -11.76 40.58 -15.05
N VAL A 113 -12.33 40.77 -16.23
CA VAL A 113 -12.07 39.95 -17.42
C VAL A 113 -11.52 40.85 -18.50
N ASN A 114 -10.25 40.65 -18.84
CA ASN A 114 -9.61 41.31 -19.98
C ASN A 114 -9.82 40.43 -21.22
N LEU A 115 -10.61 40.92 -22.17
CA LEU A 115 -10.96 40.18 -23.39
C LEU A 115 -9.82 40.14 -24.41
N ALA A 116 -8.97 41.17 -24.44
CA ALA A 116 -7.81 41.25 -25.33
C ALA A 116 -6.74 40.23 -24.93
N ASP A 117 -6.36 40.23 -23.66
CA ASP A 117 -5.31 39.35 -23.11
C ASP A 117 -5.88 37.98 -22.68
N ARG A 118 -7.21 37.84 -22.61
CA ARG A 118 -7.93 36.64 -22.17
C ARG A 118 -7.51 36.20 -20.77
N ILE A 119 -7.46 37.16 -19.86
CA ILE A 119 -7.10 36.98 -18.45
C ILE A 119 -8.31 37.30 -17.58
N VAL A 120 -8.56 36.45 -16.58
CA VAL A 120 -9.57 36.64 -15.55
C VAL A 120 -8.86 36.85 -14.22
N VAL A 121 -9.25 37.90 -13.49
CA VAL A 121 -8.81 38.15 -12.12
C VAL A 121 -10.05 38.23 -11.23
N ALA A 122 -10.20 37.28 -10.32
CA ALA A 122 -11.28 37.24 -9.34
C ALA A 122 -10.73 37.51 -7.93
N GLU A 123 -11.46 38.29 -7.14
CA GLU A 123 -11.10 38.70 -5.79
C GLU A 123 -12.31 38.56 -4.85
N GLY A 124 -12.05 38.03 -3.65
CA GLY A 124 -13.04 37.84 -2.59
C GLY A 124 -13.90 36.59 -2.78
N ASN A 125 -13.89 35.71 -1.78
CA ASN A 125 -14.66 34.44 -1.73
C ASN A 125 -14.59 33.66 -3.05
N VAL A 126 -13.39 33.49 -3.59
CA VAL A 126 -13.24 32.90 -4.91
C VAL A 126 -13.41 31.39 -4.82
N VAL A 127 -14.29 30.83 -5.64
CA VAL A 127 -14.50 29.38 -5.74
C VAL A 127 -14.47 28.97 -7.21
N LEU A 128 -13.53 28.10 -7.55
CA LEU A 128 -13.47 27.40 -8.83
C LEU A 128 -14.01 25.99 -8.65
N THR A 129 -14.99 25.63 -9.46
CA THR A 129 -15.53 24.26 -9.55
C THR A 129 -15.32 23.71 -10.95
N ARG A 130 -14.66 22.55 -11.07
CA ARG A 130 -14.44 21.82 -12.32
C ARG A 130 -14.69 20.33 -12.06
N GLY A 131 -15.77 19.79 -12.61
CA GLY A 131 -16.22 18.43 -12.27
C GLY A 131 -16.50 18.31 -10.76
N ASP A 132 -15.87 17.32 -10.11
CA ASP A 132 -15.96 17.12 -8.66
C ASP A 132 -14.82 17.83 -7.86
N GLN A 133 -13.93 18.55 -8.56
CA GLN A 133 -12.82 19.28 -7.92
C GLN A 133 -13.24 20.70 -7.54
N ILE A 134 -12.95 21.08 -6.30
CA ILE A 134 -13.27 22.40 -5.74
C ILE A 134 -11.99 23.03 -5.20
N ILE A 135 -11.71 24.25 -5.67
CA ILE A 135 -10.60 25.08 -5.20
C ILE A 135 -11.18 26.43 -4.77
N GLU A 136 -10.91 26.83 -3.54
CA GLU A 136 -11.31 28.12 -2.96
C GLU A 136 -10.07 28.97 -2.67
N GLY A 137 -10.24 30.29 -2.63
CA GLY A 137 -9.16 31.20 -2.23
C GLY A 137 -9.57 32.67 -2.20
N ASP A 138 -8.62 33.53 -1.82
CA ASP A 138 -8.86 34.97 -1.69
C ASP A 138 -8.77 35.71 -3.03
N LYS A 139 -7.87 35.25 -3.90
CA LYS A 139 -7.60 35.81 -5.22
C LYS A 139 -7.27 34.71 -6.21
N PHE A 140 -7.81 34.84 -7.41
CA PHE A 140 -7.60 33.89 -8.50
C PHE A 140 -7.27 34.65 -9.79
N GLU A 141 -6.13 34.33 -10.39
CA GLU A 141 -5.71 34.85 -11.70
C GLU A 141 -5.68 33.69 -12.68
N TYR A 142 -6.37 33.79 -13.81
CA TYR A 142 -6.52 32.70 -14.77
C TYR A 142 -6.33 33.16 -16.22
N TYR A 143 -5.52 32.40 -16.94
CA TYR A 143 -5.15 32.63 -18.32
C TYR A 143 -5.94 31.66 -19.20
N LEU A 144 -7.05 32.12 -19.76
CA LEU A 144 -8.04 31.29 -20.48
C LEU A 144 -7.42 30.48 -21.63
N VAL A 145 -6.46 31.07 -22.35
CA VAL A 145 -5.82 30.41 -23.52
C VAL A 145 -4.85 29.31 -23.12
N GLN A 146 -4.17 29.50 -21.99
CA GLN A 146 -3.08 28.62 -21.54
C GLN A 146 -3.58 27.54 -20.57
N ASP A 147 -4.85 27.61 -20.17
CA ASP A 147 -5.45 26.83 -19.07
C ASP A 147 -4.53 26.77 -17.83
N ARG A 148 -3.97 27.93 -17.49
CA ARG A 148 -3.09 28.14 -16.33
C ARG A 148 -3.72 29.13 -15.37
N GLY A 149 -3.56 28.94 -14.08
CA GLY A 149 -3.93 29.96 -13.11
C GLY A 149 -3.13 29.93 -11.82
N VAL A 150 -3.35 30.97 -11.02
CA VAL A 150 -2.70 31.24 -9.73
C VAL A 150 -3.79 31.52 -8.70
N VAL A 151 -3.79 30.80 -7.60
CA VAL A 151 -4.70 30.96 -6.47
C VAL A 151 -3.88 31.38 -5.24
N ILE A 152 -4.31 32.43 -4.55
CA ILE A 152 -3.72 32.90 -3.29
C ILE A 152 -4.59 32.45 -2.11
N ASN A 153 -3.95 31.93 -1.06
CA ASN A 153 -4.58 31.27 0.08
C ASN A 153 -5.55 30.18 -0.39
N ALA A 154 -5.01 29.27 -1.20
CA ALA A 154 -5.77 28.20 -1.82
C ALA A 154 -6.16 27.14 -0.80
N GLU A 155 -7.43 26.76 -0.78
CA GLU A 155 -7.92 25.57 -0.09
C GLU A 155 -8.74 24.71 -1.05
N GLY A 156 -8.80 23.41 -0.82
CA GLY A 156 -9.56 22.56 -1.73
C GLY A 156 -9.58 21.10 -1.33
N GLN A 157 -10.38 20.35 -2.09
CA GLN A 157 -10.51 18.91 -1.96
C GLN A 157 -10.19 18.27 -3.31
N ILE A 158 -9.40 17.20 -3.27
CA ILE A 158 -8.99 16.44 -4.43
C ILE A 158 -9.53 15.02 -4.27
N ASP A 159 -10.33 14.58 -5.25
CA ASP A 159 -10.78 13.19 -5.37
C ASP A 159 -10.06 12.48 -6.50
N ARG A 160 -9.21 11.52 -6.14
CA ARG A 160 -8.37 10.77 -7.08
C ARG A 160 -9.16 9.88 -8.03
N THR A 161 -10.38 9.50 -7.66
CA THR A 161 -11.22 8.63 -8.50
C THR A 161 -11.82 9.38 -9.68
N THR A 162 -12.04 10.70 -9.54
CA THR A 162 -12.67 11.53 -10.56
C THR A 162 -11.68 12.47 -11.26
N LEU A 163 -10.49 12.70 -10.66
CA LEU A 163 -9.41 13.53 -11.21
C LEU A 163 -9.17 13.32 -12.72
N GLY A 164 -9.07 12.08 -13.19
CA GLY A 164 -8.80 11.79 -14.61
C GLY A 164 -9.95 12.17 -15.56
N ARG A 165 -11.21 12.04 -15.11
CA ARG A 165 -12.39 12.48 -15.87
C ARG A 165 -12.50 14.00 -15.84
N ASP A 166 -12.32 14.58 -14.67
CA ASP A 166 -12.53 16.02 -14.41
C ASP A 166 -11.43 16.90 -15.03
N LEU A 167 -10.24 16.34 -15.31
CA LEU A 167 -9.13 17.02 -16.01
C LEU A 167 -9.06 16.69 -17.52
N SER A 168 -9.89 15.78 -18.03
CA SER A 168 -9.88 15.45 -19.46
C SER A 168 -10.55 16.56 -20.28
N GLN A 169 -9.89 17.03 -21.34
CA GLN A 169 -10.42 18.06 -22.26
C GLN A 169 -11.50 17.51 -23.21
N GLN A 170 -11.90 16.25 -23.06
CA GLN A 170 -12.88 15.62 -23.93
C GLN A 170 -14.28 15.97 -23.44
N LEU A 171 -14.95 16.88 -24.15
CA LEU A 171 -16.38 17.14 -23.99
C LEU A 171 -17.13 15.80 -24.04
N PRO A 172 -17.87 15.41 -22.99
CA PRO A 172 -18.85 14.34 -23.12
C PRO A 172 -19.85 14.77 -24.18
N GLU A 173 -20.07 13.95 -25.22
CA GLU A 173 -20.96 14.27 -26.34
C GLU A 173 -22.45 14.43 -25.95
N ASP A 174 -22.83 14.32 -24.66
CA ASP A 174 -24.24 14.35 -24.27
C ASP A 174 -24.53 14.91 -22.85
N GLU A 175 -23.63 15.69 -22.26
CA GLU A 175 -23.97 16.48 -21.06
C GLU A 175 -24.10 17.96 -21.41
N THR A 176 -25.33 18.38 -21.73
CA THR A 176 -25.69 19.79 -21.50
C THR A 176 -25.30 20.13 -20.07
N LEU A 177 -24.43 21.14 -19.89
CA LEU A 177 -24.11 21.78 -18.61
C LEU A 177 -25.40 22.30 -17.95
N THR A 178 -26.21 21.39 -17.45
CA THR A 178 -27.46 21.65 -16.77
C THR A 178 -27.09 21.76 -15.31
N ASN A 179 -27.08 23.01 -14.84
CA ASN A 179 -27.18 23.41 -13.44
C ASN A 179 -26.72 22.36 -12.43
N LEU A 180 -25.56 22.56 -11.79
CA LEU A 180 -25.43 22.15 -10.38
C LEU A 180 -26.71 22.61 -9.69
N SER A 181 -27.55 21.65 -9.30
CA SER A 181 -28.87 21.98 -8.79
C SER A 181 -28.67 22.83 -7.52
N LEU A 182 -29.66 23.63 -7.14
CA LEU A 182 -29.59 24.34 -5.84
C LEU A 182 -29.27 23.34 -4.71
N SER A 183 -29.75 22.10 -4.81
CA SER A 183 -29.44 21.00 -3.91
C SER A 183 -27.95 20.64 -3.89
N ASP A 184 -27.27 20.60 -5.02
CA ASP A 184 -25.83 20.27 -5.11
C ASP A 184 -24.98 21.41 -4.53
N ARG A 185 -25.30 22.67 -4.85
CA ARG A 185 -24.63 23.84 -4.26
C ARG A 185 -24.86 23.95 -2.76
N LEU A 186 -26.07 23.62 -2.30
CA LEU A 186 -26.38 23.57 -0.87
C LEU A 186 -25.62 22.42 -0.21
N ALA A 187 -25.53 21.25 -0.84
CA ALA A 187 -24.79 20.09 -0.35
C ALA A 187 -23.29 20.39 -0.17
N VAL A 188 -22.66 21.09 -1.11
CA VAL A 188 -21.26 21.55 -0.99
C VAL A 188 -21.12 22.50 0.21
N ASN A 189 -22.08 23.39 0.46
CA ASN A 189 -22.06 24.30 1.60
C ASN A 189 -22.59 23.69 2.92
N GLN A 190 -22.91 22.39 2.96
CA GLN A 190 -23.28 21.72 4.21
C GLN A 190 -22.04 21.32 5.01
N PRO A 191 -22.13 21.31 6.35
CA PRO A 191 -21.11 20.69 7.18
C PRO A 191 -20.93 19.22 6.79
N ILE A 192 -19.73 18.69 7.04
CA ILE A 192 -19.38 17.33 6.66
C ILE A 192 -20.38 16.30 7.19
N THR A 193 -20.94 15.49 6.29
CA THR A 193 -21.80 14.34 6.61
C THR A 193 -21.28 13.05 5.98
N ASP A 194 -21.86 11.92 6.37
CA ASP A 194 -21.62 10.61 5.75
C ASP A 194 -20.14 10.17 5.72
N VAL A 195 -19.40 10.47 6.79
CA VAL A 195 -18.00 10.04 6.93
C VAL A 195 -17.93 8.52 7.04
N THR A 196 -17.22 7.90 6.09
CA THR A 196 -16.99 6.45 6.03
C THR A 196 -15.50 6.18 5.88
N ALA A 197 -14.98 5.24 6.67
CA ALA A 197 -13.63 4.74 6.46
C ALA A 197 -13.56 3.92 5.16
N GLN A 198 -12.46 4.06 4.43
CA GLN A 198 -12.18 3.34 3.19
C GLN A 198 -10.98 2.39 3.41
N SER A 199 -10.30 1.99 2.32
CA SER A 199 -9.14 1.13 2.41
C SER A 199 -7.97 1.82 3.11
N ASP A 200 -7.28 1.08 3.97
CA ASP A 200 -6.19 1.62 4.78
C ASP A 200 -4.84 1.42 4.09
N PHE A 201 -3.95 2.41 4.18
CA PHE A 201 -2.56 2.24 3.81
C PHE A 201 -1.77 1.75 5.03
N GLU A 202 -1.32 0.50 5.04
CA GLU A 202 -0.52 -0.06 6.14
C GLU A 202 0.93 -0.32 5.72
N PHE A 203 1.86 0.15 6.53
CA PHE A 203 3.27 -0.18 6.46
C PHE A 203 3.69 -0.87 7.76
N SER A 204 4.13 -2.12 7.67
CA SER A 204 4.61 -2.86 8.84
C SER A 204 5.99 -3.46 8.60
N VAL A 205 6.86 -3.29 9.59
CA VAL A 205 8.24 -3.75 9.62
C VAL A 205 8.43 -4.71 10.79
N GLY A 206 9.29 -5.70 10.59
CA GLY A 206 9.68 -6.69 11.60
C GLY A 206 9.22 -8.08 11.20
N SER A 207 9.40 -9.04 12.10
CA SER A 207 9.05 -10.43 11.83
C SER A 207 7.55 -10.62 12.03
N LYS A 208 6.81 -10.62 10.91
CA LYS A 208 5.37 -10.91 10.88
C LYS A 208 5.15 -12.41 11.08
N ARG A 209 4.27 -12.77 12.02
CA ARG A 209 3.77 -14.13 12.15
C ARG A 209 2.47 -14.24 11.35
N ASP A 210 2.43 -15.13 10.36
CA ASP A 210 1.16 -15.59 9.76
C ASP A 210 0.42 -16.44 10.80
N LEU A 211 -0.33 -15.78 11.68
CA LEU A 211 -1.20 -16.42 12.67
C LEU A 211 -2.45 -17.09 12.06
N GLY A 212 -2.53 -17.12 10.73
CA GLY A 212 -3.74 -17.45 9.96
C GLY A 212 -4.09 -18.93 9.81
N ILE A 213 -3.42 -19.88 10.48
CA ILE A 213 -3.73 -21.31 10.31
C ILE A 213 -5.10 -21.67 10.92
N LEU A 214 -5.61 -20.91 11.89
CA LEU A 214 -6.91 -21.19 12.52
C LEU A 214 -8.06 -20.26 12.08
N ASP A 215 -7.78 -19.07 11.56
CA ASP A 215 -8.83 -18.06 11.29
C ASP A 215 -9.08 -17.82 9.79
N GLY A 216 -8.39 -18.54 8.90
CA GLY A 216 -8.69 -18.55 7.46
C GLY A 216 -8.63 -17.19 6.75
N LYS A 217 -8.14 -16.16 7.43
CA LYS A 217 -7.96 -14.80 6.93
C LYS A 217 -6.47 -14.63 6.63
N ARG A 218 -6.09 -14.83 5.37
CA ARG A 218 -4.86 -14.22 4.87
C ARG A 218 -5.03 -12.73 5.10
N ILE A 219 -4.08 -12.10 5.78
CA ILE A 219 -3.94 -10.65 5.69
C ILE A 219 -3.36 -10.45 4.29
N ASP A 220 -4.22 -10.40 3.29
CA ASP A 220 -3.82 -9.90 2.00
C ASP A 220 -3.44 -8.43 2.26
N GLU A 221 -2.15 -8.11 2.04
CA GLU A 221 -1.65 -6.75 2.01
C GLU A 221 -2.23 -6.06 0.77
N GLU A 222 -3.55 -5.91 0.69
CA GLU A 222 -4.15 -4.91 -0.17
C GLU A 222 -3.71 -3.57 0.42
N ALA A 223 -2.63 -3.00 -0.12
CA ALA A 223 -2.25 -1.64 0.21
C ALA A 223 -3.40 -0.74 -0.25
N GLY A 224 -4.20 -0.25 0.70
CA GLY A 224 -5.24 0.71 0.42
C GLY A 224 -4.66 1.96 -0.22
N THR A 225 -5.41 2.53 -1.16
CA THR A 225 -5.06 3.81 -1.78
C THR A 225 -5.79 4.93 -1.05
N ILE A 226 -5.08 6.02 -0.73
CA ILE A 226 -5.73 7.26 -0.27
C ILE A 226 -6.46 7.89 -1.46
N ASN A 227 -7.79 7.92 -1.40
CA ASN A 227 -8.63 8.33 -2.53
C ASN A 227 -9.03 9.80 -2.45
N ARG A 228 -9.20 10.35 -1.24
CA ARG A 228 -9.59 11.75 -1.05
C ARG A 228 -8.64 12.45 -0.11
N VAL A 229 -8.19 13.64 -0.53
CA VAL A 229 -7.35 14.51 0.29
C VAL A 229 -7.89 15.94 0.22
N ARG A 230 -7.71 16.68 1.30
CA ARG A 230 -7.90 18.13 1.31
C ARG A 230 -6.56 18.82 1.54
N PHE A 231 -6.45 20.04 1.04
CA PHE A 231 -5.22 20.80 1.13
C PHE A 231 -5.47 22.27 1.46
N GLU A 232 -4.44 22.91 2.00
CA GLU A 232 -4.30 24.36 2.12
C GLU A 232 -2.92 24.76 1.62
N ALA A 233 -2.81 25.84 0.86
CA ALA A 233 -1.55 26.40 0.40
C ALA A 233 -1.61 27.94 0.39
N GLU A 234 -0.48 28.59 0.68
CA GLU A 234 -0.39 30.05 0.58
C GLU A 234 -0.54 30.53 -0.87
N ARG A 235 0.00 29.76 -1.80
CA ARG A 235 -0.12 30.04 -3.23
C ARG A 235 -0.09 28.73 -3.99
N MET A 236 -1.01 28.57 -4.93
CA MET A 236 -1.10 27.42 -5.83
C MET A 236 -1.12 27.90 -7.27
N GLU A 237 -0.25 27.37 -8.10
CA GLU A 237 -0.27 27.52 -9.56
C GLU A 237 -0.71 26.20 -10.17
N PHE A 238 -1.60 26.22 -11.15
CA PHE A 238 -2.00 25.03 -11.88
C PHE A 238 -1.77 25.22 -13.37
N GLU A 239 -1.38 24.14 -14.04
CA GLU A 239 -1.13 23.98 -15.47
C GLU A 239 -1.95 22.78 -15.96
N PRO A 240 -2.13 22.58 -17.28
CA PRO A 240 -2.96 21.50 -17.80
C PRO A 240 -2.57 20.09 -17.32
N ASP A 241 -1.28 19.86 -17.05
CA ASP A 241 -0.69 18.56 -16.70
C ASP A 241 -0.19 18.48 -15.25
N GLY A 242 -0.46 19.49 -14.41
CA GLY A 242 0.04 19.52 -13.04
C GLY A 242 -0.25 20.78 -12.23
N TRP A 243 0.29 20.82 -11.02
CA TRP A 243 0.20 21.99 -10.15
C TRP A 243 1.46 22.17 -9.30
N GLN A 244 1.69 23.40 -8.86
CA GLN A 244 2.76 23.79 -7.95
C GLN A 244 2.16 24.57 -6.79
N ALA A 245 2.60 24.32 -5.57
CA ALA A 245 2.11 25.02 -4.40
C ALA A 245 3.24 25.41 -3.45
N THR A 246 3.08 26.52 -2.76
CA THR A 246 3.99 26.97 -1.69
C THR A 246 3.30 26.95 -0.33
N ASN A 247 4.04 26.53 0.69
CA ASN A 247 3.56 26.33 2.06
C ASN A 247 2.29 25.46 2.11
N ILE A 248 2.30 24.35 1.38
CA ILE A 248 1.17 23.44 1.29
C ILE A 248 1.07 22.55 2.52
N SER A 249 -0.15 22.25 2.93
CA SER A 249 -0.51 21.26 3.95
C SER A 249 -1.59 20.36 3.38
N ILE A 250 -1.39 19.04 3.42
CA ILE A 250 -2.28 18.04 2.82
C ILE A 250 -2.71 17.07 3.92
N THR A 251 -3.98 16.68 3.95
CA THR A 251 -4.50 15.68 4.89
C THR A 251 -5.65 14.89 4.26
N ASN A 252 -5.81 13.63 4.66
CA ASN A 252 -6.98 12.82 4.36
C ASN A 252 -8.02 12.82 5.50
N ASP A 253 -7.77 13.60 6.56
CA ASP A 253 -8.71 13.78 7.66
C ASP A 253 -9.89 14.65 7.22
N PRO A 254 -11.15 14.20 7.35
CA PRO A 254 -12.29 15.07 7.08
C PRO A 254 -12.38 16.23 8.08
N PHE A 255 -11.95 16.08 9.34
CA PHE A 255 -12.27 17.04 10.40
C PHE A 255 -11.14 18.01 10.73
N SER A 256 -11.49 19.26 11.09
CA SER A 256 -10.53 20.27 11.57
C SER A 256 -10.54 20.45 13.09
N PRO A 257 -9.38 20.70 13.73
CA PRO A 257 -8.04 20.52 13.17
C PRO A 257 -7.72 19.06 12.81
N PRO A 258 -6.85 18.84 11.80
CA PRO A 258 -6.46 17.50 11.36
C PRO A 258 -5.62 16.77 12.42
N GLU A 259 -5.74 15.44 12.48
CA GLU A 259 -4.87 14.59 13.32
C GLU A 259 -3.56 14.20 12.63
N LEU A 260 -3.52 14.22 11.30
CA LEU A 260 -2.35 13.90 10.49
C LEU A 260 -2.27 14.84 9.29
N GLU A 261 -1.13 15.49 9.10
CA GLU A 261 -0.90 16.39 7.96
C GLU A 261 0.49 16.14 7.33
N LEU A 262 0.57 16.24 6.02
CA LEU A 262 1.81 16.42 5.28
C LEU A 262 2.00 17.90 4.97
N ARG A 263 3.02 18.54 5.56
CA ARG A 263 3.36 19.95 5.30
C ARG A 263 4.64 20.04 4.47
N ALA A 264 4.68 20.92 3.47
CA ALA A 264 5.86 21.16 2.65
C ALA A 264 6.01 22.65 2.30
N GLU A 265 7.25 23.11 2.14
CA GLU A 265 7.53 24.50 1.73
C GLU A 265 7.20 24.71 0.26
N THR A 266 7.54 23.75 -0.59
CA THR A 266 7.04 23.68 -1.97
C THR A 266 6.57 22.28 -2.29
N ALA A 267 5.59 22.18 -3.17
CA ALA A 267 5.12 20.94 -3.76
C ALA A 267 4.88 21.14 -5.26
N LYS A 268 5.23 20.14 -6.06
CA LYS A 268 4.96 20.09 -7.50
C LYS A 268 4.37 18.73 -7.81
N PHE A 269 3.16 18.72 -8.34
CA PHE A 269 2.50 17.55 -8.87
C PHE A 269 2.55 17.60 -10.40
N GLN A 270 2.93 16.50 -11.04
CA GLN A 270 2.99 16.39 -12.49
C GLN A 270 2.58 14.99 -12.94
N GLN A 271 1.86 14.90 -14.06
CA GLN A 271 1.60 13.63 -14.72
C GLN A 271 2.80 13.27 -15.63
N THR A 272 3.58 12.26 -15.27
CA THR A 272 4.77 11.84 -16.04
C THR A 272 4.44 10.84 -17.13
N ALA A 273 3.35 10.08 -16.98
CA ALA A 273 2.80 9.15 -17.98
C ALA A 273 1.27 9.00 -17.77
N PRO A 274 0.50 8.42 -18.72
CA PRO A 274 -0.97 8.37 -18.67
C PRO A 274 -1.58 7.83 -17.36
N LEU A 275 -0.85 7.03 -16.58
CA LEU A 275 -1.26 6.47 -15.29
C LEU A 275 -0.24 6.68 -14.16
N VAL A 276 0.75 7.54 -14.37
CA VAL A 276 1.83 7.78 -13.41
C VAL A 276 1.87 9.26 -13.06
N ASN A 277 1.57 9.55 -11.81
CA ASN A 277 1.63 10.89 -11.24
C ASN A 277 2.78 10.98 -10.25
N GLU A 278 3.47 12.12 -10.22
CA GLU A 278 4.58 12.36 -9.29
C GLU A 278 4.35 13.65 -8.50
N LEU A 279 4.45 13.57 -7.17
CA LEU A 279 4.50 14.70 -6.26
C LEU A 279 5.91 14.86 -5.72
N THR A 280 6.58 15.94 -6.13
CA THR A 280 7.88 16.37 -5.59
C THR A 280 7.66 17.46 -4.55
N THR A 281 8.37 17.41 -3.42
CA THR A 281 8.20 18.30 -2.28
C THR A 281 9.54 18.80 -1.75
N THR A 282 9.58 19.97 -1.09
CA THR A 282 10.77 20.47 -0.39
C THR A 282 10.47 20.74 1.08
N LYS A 283 11.48 20.50 1.93
CA LYS A 283 11.38 20.59 3.40
C LYS A 283 10.09 19.97 3.96
N SER A 284 9.68 18.85 3.37
CA SER A 284 8.45 18.17 3.74
C SER A 284 8.57 17.59 5.16
N ARG A 285 7.46 17.59 5.89
CA ARG A 285 7.34 17.07 7.24
C ARG A 285 5.94 16.51 7.45
N VAL A 286 5.84 15.43 8.21
CA VAL A 286 4.56 14.94 8.70
C VAL A 286 4.32 15.57 10.07
N VAL A 287 3.09 16.03 10.30
CA VAL A 287 2.63 16.62 11.55
C VAL A 287 1.51 15.74 12.11
N ILE A 288 1.62 15.36 13.38
CA ILE A 288 0.66 14.54 14.11
C ILE A 288 0.09 15.38 15.25
N ASP A 289 -1.24 15.42 15.35
CA ASP A 289 -2.01 16.11 16.40
C ASP A 289 -1.58 17.58 16.63
N ASP A 290 -1.10 18.26 15.57
CA ASP A 290 -0.51 19.63 15.57
C ASP A 290 0.62 19.88 16.59
N GLY A 291 1.08 18.86 17.31
CA GLY A 291 2.07 18.97 18.38
C GLY A 291 3.41 18.30 18.07
N PHE A 292 3.40 17.24 17.25
CA PHE A 292 4.60 16.49 16.89
C PHE A 292 4.85 16.59 15.40
N SER A 293 6.08 16.89 14.98
CA SER A 293 6.43 16.94 13.56
C SER A 293 7.78 16.29 13.29
N PHE A 294 7.86 15.48 12.24
CA PHE A 294 9.11 14.87 11.78
C PHE A 294 9.36 15.17 10.30
N PRO A 295 10.60 15.52 9.91
CA PRO A 295 10.92 15.80 8.53
C PRO A 295 10.86 14.51 7.69
N LEU A 296 10.36 14.64 6.46
CA LEU A 296 10.46 13.59 5.47
C LEU A 296 11.79 13.74 4.73
N LEU A 297 12.56 12.67 4.74
CA LEU A 297 13.86 12.61 4.09
C LEU A 297 13.74 12.23 2.59
N LYS A 298 12.52 11.88 2.14
CA LYS A 298 12.18 11.65 0.73
C LYS A 298 11.41 12.87 0.21
N ASN A 299 11.78 13.34 -0.97
CA ASN A 299 11.15 14.49 -1.60
C ASN A 299 10.20 14.12 -2.75
N SER A 300 10.32 12.95 -3.38
CA SER A 300 9.43 12.52 -4.48
C SER A 300 8.53 11.34 -4.08
N PHE A 301 7.23 11.47 -4.36
CA PHE A 301 6.19 10.47 -4.16
C PHE A 301 5.53 10.18 -5.50
N VAL A 302 5.67 8.94 -5.97
CA VAL A 302 5.07 8.53 -7.24
C VAL A 302 3.81 7.73 -6.94
N PHE A 303 2.68 8.20 -7.49
CA PHE A 303 1.37 7.57 -7.41
C PHE A 303 1.07 6.89 -8.74
N ASP A 304 1.01 5.58 -8.70
CA ASP A 304 0.43 4.74 -9.74
C ASP A 304 -0.52 3.74 -9.08
N GLY A 305 -1.13 2.85 -9.86
CA GLY A 305 -1.98 1.78 -9.32
C GLY A 305 -1.23 0.74 -8.49
N ARG A 306 0.08 0.90 -8.24
CA ARG A 306 0.93 -0.12 -7.64
C ARG A 306 1.30 0.24 -6.19
N PRO A 307 1.24 -0.73 -5.27
CA PRO A 307 1.70 -0.54 -3.90
C PRO A 307 3.21 -0.33 -3.88
N ARG A 308 3.67 0.85 -3.41
CA ARG A 308 5.09 1.14 -3.21
C ARG A 308 5.38 1.47 -1.75
N SER A 309 6.48 0.94 -1.22
CA SER A 309 6.96 1.29 0.12
C SER A 309 7.57 2.71 0.13
N PRO A 310 7.01 3.67 0.89
CA PRO A 310 7.41 5.07 0.82
C PRO A 310 8.57 5.44 1.78
N GLY A 311 9.02 4.53 2.65
CA GLY A 311 9.98 4.80 3.72
C GLY A 311 11.46 4.89 3.28
N LEU A 312 12.29 5.62 4.04
CA LEU A 312 13.74 5.62 3.82
C LEU A 312 14.45 4.38 4.38
N PHE A 313 13.99 3.89 5.53
CA PHE A 313 14.49 2.69 6.17
C PHE A 313 13.39 2.17 7.11
N SER A 314 13.53 0.91 7.46
CA SER A 314 12.60 0.10 8.22
C SER A 314 13.36 -0.45 9.44
N ILE A 315 12.77 -0.40 10.63
CA ILE A 315 13.38 -0.96 11.86
C ILE A 315 12.60 -2.20 12.28
N GLY A 316 13.29 -3.32 12.49
CA GLY A 316 12.70 -4.59 12.94
C GLY A 316 13.46 -5.19 14.12
N PHE A 317 12.90 -6.25 14.70
CA PHE A 317 13.53 -7.04 15.76
C PHE A 317 13.35 -8.54 15.49
N ASP A 318 14.45 -9.27 15.46
CA ASP A 318 14.50 -10.74 15.36
C ASP A 318 15.74 -11.23 16.10
N GLY A 319 15.55 -11.76 17.31
CA GLY A 319 16.61 -12.20 18.21
C GLY A 319 17.38 -13.39 17.65
N ASP A 320 16.65 -14.42 17.21
CA ASP A 320 17.22 -15.70 16.78
C ASP A 320 18.12 -15.55 15.55
N GLU A 321 17.62 -14.99 14.44
CA GLU A 321 18.41 -14.96 13.20
C GLU A 321 19.18 -13.65 13.00
N ARG A 322 18.64 -12.52 13.49
CA ARG A 322 19.22 -11.19 13.23
C ARG A 322 19.91 -10.57 14.45
N GLY A 323 19.97 -11.29 15.57
CA GLY A 323 20.65 -10.82 16.78
C GLY A 323 19.97 -9.63 17.45
N GLY A 324 18.66 -9.49 17.27
CA GLY A 324 17.83 -8.45 17.88
C GLY A 324 17.45 -7.34 16.92
N LEU A 325 17.68 -6.08 17.31
CA LEU A 325 17.28 -4.91 16.53
C LEU A 325 18.09 -4.80 15.23
N PHE A 326 17.39 -4.62 14.11
CA PHE A 326 17.99 -4.39 12.81
C PHE A 326 17.32 -3.24 12.05
N VAL A 327 18.06 -2.68 11.09
CA VAL A 327 17.57 -1.68 10.14
C VAL A 327 17.67 -2.26 8.74
N GLU A 328 16.64 -2.08 7.92
CA GLU A 328 16.63 -2.54 6.53
C GLU A 328 16.08 -1.46 5.60
N ARG A 329 16.40 -1.56 4.32
CA ARG A 329 15.84 -0.66 3.30
C ARG A 329 15.52 -1.44 2.04
N ALA A 330 14.25 -1.41 1.63
CA ALA A 330 13.82 -2.02 0.39
C ALA A 330 14.20 -1.14 -0.82
N PHE A 331 14.77 -1.76 -1.85
CA PHE A 331 15.03 -1.18 -3.16
C PHE A 331 14.30 -1.99 -4.20
N THR A 332 13.36 -1.37 -4.91
CA THR A 332 12.70 -2.00 -6.06
C THR A 332 13.64 -1.92 -7.26
N ILE A 333 14.17 -3.07 -7.67
CA ILE A 333 15.11 -3.21 -8.79
C ILE A 333 14.36 -3.25 -10.12
N LEU A 334 13.23 -3.95 -10.15
CA LEU A 334 12.34 -4.04 -11.31
C LEU A 334 10.91 -3.74 -10.85
N ASP A 335 10.24 -2.83 -11.55
CA ASP A 335 8.86 -2.42 -11.28
C ASP A 335 8.11 -2.31 -12.63
N GLN A 336 7.63 -3.44 -13.13
CA GLN A 336 6.79 -3.56 -14.33
C GLN A 336 5.38 -3.98 -13.93
N ASP A 337 4.41 -3.83 -14.84
CA ASP A 337 2.98 -4.07 -14.56
C ASP A 337 2.68 -5.46 -13.97
N GLN A 338 3.41 -6.49 -14.42
CA GLN A 338 3.25 -7.87 -13.98
C GLN A 338 4.45 -8.39 -13.17
N THR A 339 5.50 -7.58 -12.96
CA THR A 339 6.74 -8.07 -12.34
C THR A 339 7.28 -7.07 -11.35
N ILE A 340 7.44 -7.51 -10.11
CA ILE A 340 8.05 -6.75 -9.04
C ILE A 340 9.26 -7.52 -8.52
N TRP A 341 10.41 -6.86 -8.47
CA TRP A 341 11.59 -7.39 -7.81
C TRP A 341 12.14 -6.37 -6.82
N THR A 342 12.18 -6.75 -5.55
CA THR A 342 12.68 -5.94 -4.45
C THR A 342 13.87 -6.62 -3.79
N VAL A 343 14.96 -5.88 -3.61
CA VAL A 343 16.13 -6.28 -2.83
C VAL A 343 16.21 -5.39 -1.61
N THR A 344 16.34 -6.00 -0.44
CA THR A 344 16.28 -5.34 0.86
C THR A 344 17.54 -5.66 1.65
N PRO A 345 18.61 -4.86 1.53
CA PRO A 345 19.76 -4.93 2.42
C PRO A 345 19.35 -4.67 3.87
N GLN A 346 20.02 -5.37 4.79
CA GLN A 346 19.77 -5.32 6.22
C GLN A 346 21.09 -5.08 6.96
N TYR A 347 21.00 -4.37 8.09
CA TYR A 347 22.10 -4.13 9.02
C TYR A 347 21.64 -4.41 10.45
N PHE A 348 22.31 -5.35 11.11
CA PHE A 348 21.92 -5.86 12.43
C PHE A 348 22.55 -5.00 13.53
N LEU A 349 21.86 -3.89 13.86
CA LEU A 349 22.36 -2.84 14.75
C LEU A 349 22.78 -3.39 16.12
N GLN A 350 21.97 -4.26 16.71
CA GLN A 350 22.24 -4.79 18.04
C GLN A 350 23.42 -5.76 18.03
N ARG A 351 23.49 -6.67 17.04
CA ARG A 351 24.66 -7.54 16.81
C ARG A 351 25.96 -6.73 16.58
N ALA A 352 25.86 -5.59 15.89
CA ALA A 352 27.02 -4.76 15.56
C ALA A 352 27.57 -3.91 16.73
N ILE A 353 26.70 -3.43 17.62
CA ILE A 353 27.06 -2.47 18.68
C ILE A 353 27.16 -3.14 20.05
N PHE A 354 26.36 -4.16 20.32
CA PHE A 354 26.27 -4.82 21.60
C PHE A 354 26.78 -6.27 21.49
N THR A 355 28.04 -6.42 21.09
CA THR A 355 28.69 -7.73 20.87
C THR A 355 28.71 -8.62 22.12
N ASP A 356 28.66 -8.02 23.32
CA ASP A 356 28.72 -8.73 24.60
C ASP A 356 27.34 -8.83 25.27
N ALA A 357 26.30 -8.21 24.69
CA ALA A 357 24.94 -8.31 25.22
C ALA A 357 24.23 -9.46 24.52
N PHE A 358 23.72 -10.40 25.32
CA PHE A 358 23.13 -11.67 24.88
C PHE A 358 24.20 -12.60 24.27
N ASP A 359 24.10 -13.91 24.55
CA ASP A 359 25.17 -14.91 24.39
C ASP A 359 25.44 -15.29 22.91
N PHE A 360 25.55 -14.29 22.02
CA PHE A 360 25.76 -14.46 20.57
C PHE A 360 27.18 -14.89 20.19
N ASN A 361 28.06 -15.14 21.17
CA ASN A 361 29.45 -15.51 20.94
C ASN A 361 29.57 -16.99 20.58
N ARG A 362 29.54 -17.28 19.28
CA ARG A 362 30.50 -18.23 18.70
C ARG A 362 31.74 -17.44 18.27
N ASP A 363 32.51 -17.00 19.26
CA ASP A 363 33.88 -16.46 19.22
C ASP A 363 34.31 -15.38 18.18
N GLU A 364 33.56 -15.03 17.11
CA GLU A 364 34.01 -14.06 16.08
C GLU A 364 32.90 -13.18 15.42
N ASP A 365 31.60 -13.31 15.76
CA ASP A 365 30.48 -12.70 15.00
C ASP A 365 30.06 -11.27 15.42
N GLY A 366 31.02 -10.40 15.77
CA GLY A 366 30.74 -9.08 16.36
C GLY A 366 31.58 -7.91 15.82
N GLY A 367 30.91 -6.85 15.35
CA GLY A 367 31.57 -5.59 14.97
C GLY A 367 30.81 -4.79 13.91
N ILE A 368 31.04 -3.47 13.85
CA ILE A 368 30.31 -2.52 12.98
C ILE A 368 30.46 -2.85 11.47
N ILE A 369 31.50 -3.61 11.10
CA ILE A 369 31.81 -3.97 9.71
C ILE A 369 31.95 -5.48 9.49
N ASP A 370 31.54 -6.29 10.47
CA ASP A 370 31.63 -7.74 10.37
C ASP A 370 30.68 -8.32 9.29
N PRO A 371 31.06 -9.32 8.48
CA PRO A 371 30.17 -9.91 7.48
C PRO A 371 28.86 -10.46 8.07
N GLY A 372 28.88 -10.94 9.33
CA GLY A 372 27.72 -11.45 10.06
C GLY A 372 26.73 -10.37 10.52
N VAL A 373 27.06 -9.07 10.43
CA VAL A 373 26.12 -7.96 10.73
C VAL A 373 25.35 -7.46 9.52
N PHE A 374 25.69 -7.94 8.32
CA PHE A 374 24.97 -7.63 7.10
C PHE A 374 24.07 -8.79 6.68
N GLY A 375 22.90 -8.45 6.18
CA GLY A 375 21.98 -9.41 5.57
C GLY A 375 21.35 -8.84 4.31
N VAL A 376 20.67 -9.72 3.57
CA VAL A 376 19.88 -9.29 2.41
C VAL A 376 18.64 -10.15 2.30
N LYS A 377 17.51 -9.53 2.02
CA LYS A 377 16.29 -10.21 1.56
C LYS A 377 16.06 -9.86 0.10
N SER A 378 15.53 -10.79 -0.67
CA SER A 378 15.08 -10.55 -2.03
C SER A 378 13.69 -11.14 -2.19
N PHE A 379 12.78 -10.35 -2.74
CA PHE A 379 11.42 -10.77 -3.09
C PHE A 379 11.19 -10.49 -4.57
N PHE A 380 10.87 -11.53 -5.31
CA PHE A 380 10.46 -11.46 -6.70
C PHE A 380 9.05 -12.00 -6.81
N SER A 381 8.18 -11.29 -7.51
CA SER A 381 6.84 -11.73 -7.83
C SER A 381 6.54 -11.42 -9.28
N ASN A 382 5.92 -12.38 -9.97
CA ASN A 382 5.47 -12.22 -11.34
C ASN A 382 4.06 -12.80 -11.52
N ASP A 383 3.14 -11.97 -11.99
CA ASP A 383 1.77 -12.36 -12.32
C ASP A 383 1.66 -12.58 -13.84
N PHE A 384 1.77 -13.83 -14.28
CA PHE A 384 1.64 -14.19 -15.70
C PHE A 384 0.22 -13.92 -16.24
N SER A 385 -0.79 -14.07 -15.37
CA SER A 385 -2.21 -13.79 -15.67
C SER A 385 -3.00 -13.65 -14.36
N ASP A 386 -4.28 -13.27 -14.44
CA ASP A 386 -5.21 -13.25 -13.31
C ASP A 386 -5.36 -14.58 -12.57
N ARG A 387 -4.78 -15.67 -13.10
CA ARG A 387 -4.85 -17.03 -12.52
C ARG A 387 -3.50 -17.60 -12.15
N SER A 388 -2.39 -17.05 -12.61
CA SER A 388 -1.09 -17.72 -12.53
C SER A 388 -0.02 -16.74 -12.09
N SER A 389 0.68 -17.08 -11.02
CA SER A 389 1.75 -16.24 -10.49
C SER A 389 2.89 -17.06 -9.93
N VAL A 390 4.07 -16.45 -9.85
CA VAL A 390 5.25 -17.02 -9.20
C VAL A 390 5.78 -16.03 -8.18
N ASP A 391 5.96 -16.52 -6.95
CA ASP A 391 6.61 -15.81 -5.86
C ASP A 391 7.95 -16.49 -5.54
N ALA A 392 9.00 -15.69 -5.39
CA ALA A 392 10.31 -16.13 -4.97
C ALA A 392 10.83 -15.24 -3.84
N LYS A 393 11.11 -15.85 -2.70
CA LYS A 393 11.69 -15.22 -1.50
C LYS A 393 13.05 -15.83 -1.24
N PHE A 394 14.03 -14.97 -1.01
CA PHE A 394 15.39 -15.36 -0.65
C PHE A 394 15.85 -14.49 0.50
N SER A 395 16.57 -15.05 1.47
CA SER A 395 17.16 -14.28 2.55
C SER A 395 18.50 -14.85 2.98
N ILE A 396 19.44 -13.95 3.24
CA ILE A 396 20.72 -14.20 3.88
C ILE A 396 20.70 -13.44 5.22
N SER A 397 20.90 -14.17 6.32
CA SER A 397 20.91 -13.65 7.70
C SER A 397 22.31 -13.33 8.25
N GLY A 398 23.33 -13.39 7.40
CA GLY A 398 24.74 -13.15 7.71
C GLY A 398 25.62 -13.62 6.55
N PHE A 399 26.71 -12.93 6.27
CA PHE A 399 27.68 -13.34 5.24
C PHE A 399 28.92 -14.04 5.84
N ASN A 400 28.83 -14.49 7.09
CA ASN A 400 29.83 -15.35 7.72
C ASN A 400 29.75 -16.79 7.18
N GLU A 401 30.89 -17.48 7.22
CA GLU A 401 31.00 -18.87 6.77
C GLU A 401 30.72 -19.85 7.93
N PRO A 402 30.00 -20.96 7.71
CA PRO A 402 29.52 -21.42 6.41
C PRO A 402 28.19 -20.75 6.00
N LEU A 403 28.10 -20.30 4.75
CA LEU A 403 26.96 -19.50 4.28
C LEU A 403 25.63 -20.27 4.22
N ASP A 404 25.66 -21.59 4.08
CA ASP A 404 24.46 -22.43 3.99
C ASP A 404 23.61 -22.39 5.27
N ASP A 405 24.22 -22.06 6.41
CA ASP A 405 23.53 -21.83 7.67
C ASP A 405 22.82 -20.46 7.78
N ASN A 406 23.06 -19.57 6.82
CA ASN A 406 22.45 -18.24 6.78
C ASN A 406 21.49 -18.03 5.61
N ILE A 407 21.42 -18.98 4.68
CA ILE A 407 20.53 -18.90 3.53
C ILE A 407 19.18 -19.55 3.85
N ARG A 408 18.10 -18.87 3.46
CA ARG A 408 16.76 -19.43 3.30
C ARG A 408 16.19 -19.05 1.94
N ALA A 409 15.43 -19.95 1.34
CA ALA A 409 14.77 -19.69 0.06
C ALA A 409 13.38 -20.32 0.03
N LYS A 410 12.44 -19.66 -0.64
CA LYS A 410 11.08 -20.16 -0.90
C LYS A 410 10.67 -19.75 -2.31
N LEU A 411 10.29 -20.73 -3.12
CA LEU A 411 9.75 -20.54 -4.45
C LEU A 411 8.34 -21.15 -4.46
N ALA A 412 7.35 -20.38 -4.93
CA ALA A 412 5.97 -20.85 -5.03
C ALA A 412 5.40 -20.46 -6.39
N ALA A 413 4.97 -21.44 -7.18
CA ALA A 413 4.22 -21.23 -8.41
C ALA A 413 2.75 -21.54 -8.14
N ARG A 414 1.89 -20.51 -8.24
CA ARG A 414 0.47 -20.59 -7.92
C ARG A 414 -0.40 -20.59 -9.17
N GLN A 415 -1.50 -21.34 -9.09
CA GLN A 415 -2.52 -21.45 -10.12
C GLN A 415 -3.90 -21.45 -9.49
N LEU A 416 -4.72 -20.44 -9.82
CA LEU A 416 -6.12 -20.34 -9.44
C LEU A 416 -7.01 -21.14 -10.41
N ILE A 417 -7.82 -22.04 -9.85
CA ILE A 417 -8.66 -22.96 -10.60
C ILE A 417 -10.15 -22.72 -10.26
N GLY A 418 -11.00 -22.70 -11.28
CA GLY A 418 -12.45 -22.51 -11.12
C GLY A 418 -12.88 -21.04 -11.15
N ASN A 419 -13.88 -20.69 -10.35
CA ASN A 419 -14.42 -19.34 -10.29
C ASN A 419 -13.44 -18.38 -9.59
N LEU A 420 -12.99 -17.33 -10.30
CA LEU A 420 -12.07 -16.33 -9.77
C LEU A 420 -12.59 -15.54 -8.56
N GLN A 421 -13.91 -15.47 -8.34
CA GLN A 421 -14.45 -14.84 -7.14
C GLN A 421 -14.29 -15.69 -5.88
N ASN A 422 -14.08 -17.00 -6.01
CA ASN A 422 -13.86 -17.92 -4.91
C ASN A 422 -13.12 -19.18 -5.42
N PRO A 423 -11.84 -19.05 -5.84
CA PRO A 423 -11.14 -20.10 -6.56
C PRO A 423 -10.54 -21.16 -5.64
N TYR A 424 -10.20 -22.31 -6.23
CA TYR A 424 -9.22 -23.22 -5.65
C TYR A 424 -7.82 -22.66 -5.89
N ASP A 425 -6.94 -22.77 -4.90
CA ASP A 425 -5.54 -22.37 -4.98
C ASP A 425 -4.67 -23.62 -5.07
N PHE A 426 -3.97 -23.79 -6.20
CA PHE A 426 -2.95 -24.82 -6.37
C PHE A 426 -1.57 -24.18 -6.36
N SER A 427 -0.71 -24.61 -5.43
CA SER A 427 0.64 -24.09 -5.22
C SER A 427 1.66 -25.21 -5.38
N LEU A 428 2.64 -25.03 -6.25
CA LEU A 428 3.86 -25.83 -6.28
C LEU A 428 4.95 -25.08 -5.52
N GLU A 429 5.43 -25.66 -4.43
CA GLU A 429 6.37 -25.01 -3.51
C GLU A 429 7.69 -25.75 -3.46
N PHE A 430 8.78 -24.98 -3.41
CA PHE A 430 10.12 -25.42 -3.05
C PHE A 430 10.63 -24.53 -1.92
N ASN A 431 11.04 -25.11 -0.80
CA ASN A 431 11.53 -24.39 0.36
C ASN A 431 12.90 -24.95 0.78
N PHE A 432 13.87 -24.07 1.01
CA PHE A 432 15.18 -24.41 1.56
C PHE A 432 15.36 -23.68 2.89
N ARG A 433 15.66 -24.46 3.93
CA ARG A 433 15.71 -24.03 5.33
C ARG A 433 14.51 -23.16 5.65
N GLU A 434 13.31 -23.71 5.58
CA GLU A 434 12.10 -23.02 6.02
C GLU A 434 12.02 -23.08 7.55
N ARG A 435 11.71 -21.95 8.19
CA ARG A 435 11.49 -21.87 9.64
C ARG A 435 10.00 -21.94 9.92
N LEU A 436 9.58 -22.95 10.66
CA LEU A 436 8.19 -23.21 11.02
C LEU A 436 8.05 -23.17 12.54
N PHE A 437 7.12 -22.39 13.05
CA PHE A 437 6.80 -22.39 14.48
C PHE A 437 5.80 -23.52 14.77
N ASN A 438 6.15 -24.45 15.66
CA ASN A 438 5.28 -25.54 16.08
C ASN A 438 4.98 -25.48 17.59
N GLY A 439 4.15 -24.52 17.98
CA GLY A 439 3.58 -24.52 19.32
C GLY A 439 4.63 -24.50 20.44
N SER A 440 4.44 -25.33 21.47
CA SER A 440 5.41 -25.49 22.57
C SER A 440 6.76 -26.06 22.14
N LEU A 441 6.87 -26.69 20.96
CA LEU A 441 8.14 -27.15 20.39
C LEU A 441 8.97 -26.00 19.79
N GLY A 442 8.44 -24.77 19.75
CA GLY A 442 9.18 -23.62 19.26
C GLY A 442 9.44 -23.65 17.76
N PHE A 443 10.50 -22.97 17.32
CA PHE A 443 10.89 -22.94 15.91
C PHE A 443 11.61 -24.22 15.50
N GLN A 444 11.14 -24.79 14.39
CA GLN A 444 11.70 -25.97 13.74
C GLN A 444 12.16 -25.58 12.33
N THR A 445 13.27 -26.15 11.87
CA THR A 445 13.78 -25.89 10.52
C THR A 445 13.58 -27.10 9.62
N VAL A 446 12.87 -26.89 8.51
CA VAL A 446 12.76 -27.85 7.41
C VAL A 446 13.88 -27.55 6.43
N TYR A 447 14.88 -28.44 6.33
CA TYR A 447 16.08 -28.17 5.54
C TYR A 447 15.78 -28.05 4.04
N ASN A 448 14.95 -28.94 3.50
CA ASN A 448 14.44 -28.84 2.14
C ASN A 448 13.04 -29.44 2.05
N SER A 449 12.13 -28.81 1.32
CA SER A 449 10.88 -29.41 0.92
C SER A 449 10.49 -29.03 -0.49
N ILE A 450 9.89 -29.97 -1.23
CA ILE A 450 9.30 -29.70 -2.54
C ILE A 450 7.97 -30.44 -2.67
N GLY A 451 6.94 -29.76 -3.15
CA GLY A 451 5.65 -30.42 -3.31
C GLY A 451 4.53 -29.55 -3.84
N GLY A 452 3.37 -30.18 -3.98
CA GLY A 452 2.13 -29.54 -4.42
C GLY A 452 1.12 -29.46 -3.29
N ILE A 453 0.45 -28.31 -3.19
CA ILE A 453 -0.60 -28.03 -2.20
C ILE A 453 -1.83 -27.57 -2.98
N VAL A 454 -3.00 -28.12 -2.64
CA VAL A 454 -4.29 -27.63 -3.13
C VAL A 454 -5.14 -27.20 -1.94
N THR A 455 -5.62 -25.97 -1.97
CA THR A 455 -6.47 -25.40 -0.92
C THR A 455 -7.83 -25.04 -1.51
N SER A 456 -8.90 -25.44 -0.82
CA SER A 456 -10.25 -25.12 -1.22
C SER A 456 -10.59 -23.64 -0.97
N PRO A 457 -11.53 -23.09 -1.73
CA PRO A 457 -12.23 -21.88 -1.31
C PRO A 457 -12.96 -22.08 0.03
N ILE A 458 -13.48 -20.99 0.60
CA ILE A 458 -14.41 -21.09 1.74
C ILE A 458 -15.77 -21.56 1.19
N ILE A 459 -16.22 -22.71 1.66
CA ILE A 459 -17.49 -23.34 1.26
C ILE A 459 -18.50 -23.18 2.40
N LEU A 460 -19.61 -22.48 2.16
CA LEU A 460 -20.70 -22.38 3.14
C LEU A 460 -21.63 -23.60 3.03
N LEU A 461 -21.81 -24.32 4.14
CA LEU A 461 -22.63 -25.53 4.17
C LEU A 461 -24.13 -25.18 4.25
N GLY A 462 -24.76 -24.99 3.09
CA GLY A 462 -26.17 -24.65 2.98
C GLY A 462 -26.49 -23.32 3.69
N LYS A 463 -27.57 -23.30 4.49
CA LYS A 463 -27.97 -22.12 5.29
C LYS A 463 -27.56 -22.20 6.77
N THR A 464 -26.64 -23.11 7.10
CA THR A 464 -26.27 -23.38 8.50
C THR A 464 -25.37 -22.31 9.12
N GLY A 465 -24.71 -21.51 8.28
CA GLY A 465 -23.64 -20.59 8.68
C GLY A 465 -22.31 -21.27 9.00
N ILE A 466 -22.18 -22.57 8.75
CA ILE A 466 -20.91 -23.30 8.92
C ILE A 466 -20.06 -23.09 7.68
N SER A 467 -18.82 -22.66 7.88
CA SER A 467 -17.78 -22.60 6.84
C SER A 467 -16.97 -23.90 6.85
N LEU A 468 -16.68 -24.41 5.65
CA LEU A 468 -15.77 -25.53 5.40
C LEU A 468 -14.61 -25.03 4.55
N ARG A 469 -13.39 -25.37 4.97
CA ARG A 469 -12.18 -25.29 4.15
C ARG A 469 -11.48 -26.65 4.22
N TYR A 470 -10.88 -27.09 3.13
CA TYR A 470 -10.02 -28.27 3.13
C TYR A 470 -8.75 -28.03 2.32
N GLN A 471 -7.73 -28.81 2.62
CA GLN A 471 -6.45 -28.77 1.96
C GLN A 471 -5.96 -30.19 1.71
N GLY A 472 -5.29 -30.39 0.58
CA GLY A 472 -4.52 -31.60 0.30
C GLY A 472 -3.09 -31.21 -0.09
N SER A 473 -2.10 -32.00 0.31
CA SER A 473 -0.75 -31.80 -0.17
C SER A 473 0.04 -33.09 -0.33
N ILE A 474 1.02 -33.05 -1.23
CA ILE A 474 2.06 -34.06 -1.38
C ILE A 474 3.41 -33.34 -1.41
N GLN A 475 4.31 -33.69 -0.50
CA GLN A 475 5.58 -32.98 -0.34
C GLN A 475 6.70 -33.98 -0.02
N ASN A 476 7.82 -33.89 -0.73
CA ASN A 476 9.06 -34.55 -0.32
C ASN A 476 9.79 -33.63 0.66
N ILE A 477 10.11 -34.13 1.85
CA ILE A 477 10.58 -33.33 2.98
C ILE A 477 11.86 -33.95 3.53
N ASN A 478 12.91 -33.14 3.56
CA ASN A 478 14.14 -33.41 4.29
C ASN A 478 14.25 -32.47 5.49
N ALA A 479 14.18 -33.05 6.69
CA ALA A 479 14.23 -32.31 7.95
C ALA A 479 14.82 -33.18 9.06
N ASP A 480 15.19 -32.54 10.17
CA ASP A 480 15.69 -33.23 11.36
C ASP A 480 14.59 -34.10 11.99
N THR A 481 15.00 -35.26 12.50
CA THR A 481 14.16 -36.19 13.26
C THR A 481 14.89 -36.64 14.53
N ASP A 482 14.13 -36.86 15.60
CA ASP A 482 14.59 -37.51 16.83
C ASP A 482 14.41 -39.04 16.79
N ARG A 483 13.83 -39.58 15.71
CA ARG A 483 13.59 -41.01 15.50
C ARG A 483 14.89 -41.69 15.05
N LEU A 484 15.58 -42.30 16.01
CA LEU A 484 16.85 -42.99 15.78
C LEU A 484 16.76 -44.12 14.73
N ASP A 485 15.60 -44.74 14.58
CA ASP A 485 15.32 -45.80 13.61
C ASP A 485 15.29 -45.30 12.16
N LEU A 486 15.10 -43.99 11.95
CA LEU A 486 15.08 -43.35 10.63
C LEU A 486 16.44 -42.77 10.24
N LEU A 487 17.46 -42.98 11.06
CA LEU A 487 18.77 -42.37 10.94
C LEU A 487 19.88 -43.41 10.84
N GLU A 488 20.88 -43.12 10.00
CA GLU A 488 22.04 -44.00 9.82
C GLU A 488 22.87 -44.10 11.11
N VAL A 489 23.61 -45.19 11.32
CA VAL A 489 24.38 -45.38 12.56
C VAL A 489 25.55 -44.40 12.68
N ASN A 490 26.21 -44.09 11.56
CA ASN A 490 27.27 -43.09 11.48
C ASN A 490 26.80 -41.98 10.54
N ARG A 491 26.56 -40.79 11.07
CA ARG A 491 25.86 -39.70 10.37
C ARG A 491 26.48 -38.35 10.71
N ASP A 492 26.46 -37.44 9.75
CA ASP A 492 26.90 -36.04 9.94
C ASP A 492 25.77 -35.15 10.48
N ASN A 493 24.51 -35.56 10.33
CA ASN A 493 23.32 -34.83 10.79
C ASN A 493 22.16 -35.79 11.14
N ASN A 494 21.10 -35.28 11.77
CA ASN A 494 19.92 -36.04 12.17
C ASN A 494 18.76 -35.90 11.16
N ARG A 495 19.06 -35.74 9.86
CA ARG A 495 18.02 -35.53 8.84
C ARG A 495 17.59 -36.84 8.20
N THR A 496 16.30 -36.93 7.90
CA THR A 496 15.74 -38.00 7.07
C THR A 496 14.93 -37.39 5.93
N ASN A 497 14.74 -38.13 4.83
CA ASN A 497 13.95 -37.66 3.68
C ASN A 497 12.72 -38.55 3.48
N LEU A 498 11.53 -37.98 3.64
CA LEU A 498 10.26 -38.68 3.53
C LEU A 498 9.28 -37.91 2.64
N THR A 499 8.48 -38.64 1.86
CA THR A 499 7.35 -38.04 1.15
C THR A 499 6.12 -38.07 2.04
N ARG A 500 5.56 -36.90 2.34
CA ARG A 500 4.33 -36.70 3.12
C ARG A 500 3.13 -36.50 2.19
N PHE A 501 2.08 -37.27 2.43
CA PHE A 501 0.74 -37.06 1.90
C PHE A 501 -0.15 -36.53 3.01
N GLN A 502 -0.72 -35.36 2.85
CA GLN A 502 -1.52 -34.72 3.89
C GLN A 502 -2.91 -34.35 3.37
N GLY A 503 -3.92 -34.57 4.22
CA GLY A 503 -5.27 -34.05 4.05
C GLY A 503 -5.69 -33.31 5.31
N ALA A 504 -6.32 -32.15 5.15
CA ALA A 504 -6.83 -31.35 6.26
C ALA A 504 -8.23 -30.83 5.95
N ALA A 505 -9.08 -30.78 6.96
CA ALA A 505 -10.42 -30.20 6.87
C ALA A 505 -10.70 -29.34 8.10
N PHE A 506 -11.30 -28.18 7.89
CA PHE A 506 -11.56 -27.16 8.89
C PHE A 506 -13.02 -26.73 8.80
N LEU A 507 -13.74 -26.84 9.90
CA LEU A 507 -15.11 -26.41 10.05
C LEU A 507 -15.17 -25.31 11.11
N GLY A 508 -15.87 -24.22 10.81
CA GLY A 508 -16.02 -23.09 11.72
C GLY A 508 -17.44 -22.57 11.75
N LYS A 509 -17.86 -22.07 12.92
CA LYS A 509 -19.10 -21.31 13.07
C LYS A 509 -18.97 -20.25 14.16
N GLY A 510 -19.36 -19.03 13.82
CA GLY A 510 -19.52 -17.93 14.76
C GLY A 510 -20.99 -17.70 15.13
N PHE A 511 -21.24 -17.35 16.39
CA PHE A 511 -22.54 -17.01 16.94
C PHE A 511 -22.43 -15.63 17.62
N LEU A 512 -23.05 -14.61 17.03
CA LEU A 512 -23.20 -13.31 17.68
C LEU A 512 -24.17 -13.47 18.86
N LEU A 513 -23.65 -13.40 20.09
CA LEU A 513 -24.44 -13.55 21.31
C LEU A 513 -25.12 -12.24 21.71
N TRP A 514 -24.42 -11.12 21.51
CA TRP A 514 -24.90 -9.80 21.87
C TRP A 514 -24.20 -8.72 21.06
N GLN A 515 -24.91 -7.64 20.76
CA GLN A 515 -24.37 -6.44 20.12
C GLN A 515 -25.02 -5.19 20.73
N GLY A 516 -24.20 -4.20 21.04
CA GLY A 516 -24.62 -2.88 21.51
C GLY A 516 -25.02 -1.94 20.37
N LYS A 517 -25.13 -0.65 20.71
CA LYS A 517 -25.37 0.43 19.73
C LYS A 517 -24.09 1.23 19.50
N ALA A 518 -23.87 1.64 18.26
CA ALA A 518 -22.82 2.60 17.92
C ALA A 518 -23.11 3.99 18.50
N LEU A 519 -22.07 4.75 18.80
CA LEU A 519 -22.18 6.20 19.01
C LEU A 519 -22.42 6.92 17.67
N PRO A 520 -22.93 8.17 17.68
CA PRO A 520 -23.07 8.95 16.47
C PRO A 520 -21.71 9.19 15.80
N ILE A 521 -21.71 9.17 14.47
CA ILE A 521 -20.52 9.36 13.64
C ILE A 521 -20.15 10.84 13.68
N SER A 522 -19.31 11.21 14.63
CA SER A 522 -18.81 12.58 14.81
C SER A 522 -17.37 12.57 15.34
N ARG A 523 -16.65 13.67 15.09
CA ARG A 523 -15.25 13.88 15.54
C ARG A 523 -15.05 13.64 17.04
N LYS A 524 -16.04 13.99 17.87
CA LYS A 524 -15.91 13.95 19.34
C LYS A 524 -16.47 12.67 19.96
N GLU A 525 -17.19 11.86 19.18
CA GLU A 525 -17.88 10.65 19.65
C GLU A 525 -17.29 9.41 18.99
N ALA A 526 -17.97 8.78 18.03
CA ALA A 526 -17.56 7.49 17.46
C ALA A 526 -16.21 7.53 16.74
N LEU A 527 -15.84 8.69 16.17
CA LEU A 527 -14.60 8.86 15.39
C LEU A 527 -13.50 9.61 16.16
N ARG A 528 -13.58 9.64 17.49
CA ARG A 528 -12.60 10.39 18.28
C ARG A 528 -11.21 9.75 18.29
N PHE A 529 -11.15 8.42 18.37
CA PHE A 529 -9.90 7.66 18.39
C PHE A 529 -9.86 6.51 17.37
N SER A 530 -10.93 6.29 16.61
CA SER A 530 -11.03 5.20 15.63
C SER A 530 -11.57 5.72 14.29
N PRO A 531 -11.13 5.15 13.16
CA PRO A 531 -11.71 5.48 11.84
C PRO A 531 -13.14 4.96 11.67
N VAL A 532 -13.54 3.95 12.46
CA VAL A 532 -14.86 3.32 12.39
C VAL A 532 -15.53 3.30 13.78
N PRO A 533 -16.87 3.38 13.86
CA PRO A 533 -17.55 3.28 15.14
C PRO A 533 -17.26 1.96 15.86
N VAL A 534 -16.66 2.04 17.04
CA VAL A 534 -16.42 0.87 17.90
C VAL A 534 -17.72 0.50 18.62
N VAL A 535 -18.29 -0.65 18.26
CA VAL A 535 -19.56 -1.14 18.82
C VAL A 535 -19.27 -2.28 19.81
N PRO A 536 -19.75 -2.21 21.05
CA PRO A 536 -19.67 -3.33 21.98
C PRO A 536 -20.33 -4.58 21.42
N TYR A 537 -19.70 -5.75 21.53
CA TYR A 537 -20.30 -7.02 21.13
C TYR A 537 -19.70 -8.20 21.88
N LEU A 538 -20.40 -9.33 21.85
CA LEU A 538 -19.94 -10.61 22.35
C LEU A 538 -20.30 -11.70 21.33
N GLN A 539 -19.32 -12.53 21.00
CA GLN A 539 -19.43 -13.61 20.03
C GLN A 539 -18.86 -14.90 20.62
N LEU A 540 -19.51 -16.02 20.30
CA LEU A 540 -19.02 -17.37 20.53
C LEU A 540 -18.55 -17.96 19.20
N ASN A 541 -17.35 -18.50 19.17
CA ASN A 541 -16.77 -19.18 18.02
C ASN A 541 -16.57 -20.65 18.36
N THR A 542 -16.91 -21.52 17.43
CA THR A 542 -16.67 -22.96 17.52
C THR A 542 -15.93 -23.42 16.28
N GLY A 543 -14.92 -24.26 16.46
CA GLY A 543 -14.13 -24.83 15.38
C GLY A 543 -13.95 -26.33 15.53
N LEU A 544 -13.81 -27.02 14.41
CA LEU A 544 -13.39 -28.42 14.35
C LEU A 544 -12.39 -28.55 13.21
N SER A 545 -11.19 -29.03 13.48
CA SER A 545 -10.20 -29.36 12.47
C SER A 545 -9.82 -30.84 12.55
N GLY A 546 -9.60 -31.44 11.39
CA GLY A 546 -9.07 -32.79 11.26
C GLY A 546 -7.91 -32.79 10.28
N VAL A 547 -6.77 -33.36 10.68
CA VAL A 547 -5.56 -33.44 9.85
C VAL A 547 -5.09 -34.88 9.82
N THR A 548 -4.73 -35.36 8.64
CA THR A 548 -4.13 -36.68 8.45
C THR A 548 -2.87 -36.54 7.62
N SER A 549 -1.76 -37.06 8.12
CA SER A 549 -0.47 -37.11 7.45
C SER A 549 -0.03 -38.57 7.33
N PHE A 550 0.42 -38.96 6.14
CA PHE A 550 1.05 -40.26 5.88
C PHE A 550 2.43 -40.05 5.27
N TYR A 551 3.39 -40.87 5.67
CA TYR A 551 4.77 -40.76 5.18
C TYR A 551 5.18 -42.00 4.38
N SER A 552 6.15 -41.83 3.49
CA SER A 552 6.66 -42.92 2.63
C SER A 552 7.31 -44.08 3.39
N ASN A 553 7.65 -43.91 4.66
CA ASN A 553 8.13 -44.96 5.56
C ASN A 553 6.98 -45.72 6.27
N ASN A 554 5.72 -45.45 5.91
CA ASN A 554 4.52 -46.04 6.48
C ASN A 554 4.19 -45.58 7.91
N ASP A 555 4.88 -44.54 8.41
CA ASP A 555 4.43 -43.78 9.59
C ASP A 555 3.28 -42.86 9.20
N GLY A 556 2.50 -42.43 10.19
CA GLY A 556 1.42 -41.48 10.02
C GLY A 556 1.16 -40.68 11.27
N GLN A 557 0.33 -39.65 11.13
CA GLN A 557 -0.25 -38.92 12.25
C GLN A 557 -1.66 -38.49 11.87
N HIS A 558 -2.61 -38.79 12.74
CA HIS A 558 -4.00 -38.37 12.59
C HIS A 558 -4.37 -37.50 13.77
N SER A 559 -4.85 -36.28 13.54
CA SER A 559 -5.34 -35.41 14.60
C SER A 559 -6.76 -34.93 14.34
N LEU A 560 -7.53 -34.81 15.42
CA LEU A 560 -8.85 -34.21 15.43
C LEU A 560 -8.89 -33.22 16.60
N ARG A 561 -9.19 -31.96 16.31
CA ARG A 561 -9.18 -30.87 17.30
C ARG A 561 -10.48 -30.09 17.27
N GLY A 562 -11.13 -29.98 18.42
CA GLY A 562 -12.25 -29.09 18.64
C GLY A 562 -11.82 -27.83 19.37
N SER A 563 -12.42 -26.70 19.02
CA SER A 563 -12.20 -25.43 19.73
C SER A 563 -13.51 -24.75 20.05
N ILE A 564 -13.53 -24.08 21.21
CA ILE A 564 -14.60 -23.19 21.64
C ILE A 564 -13.95 -21.92 22.19
N GLY A 565 -14.40 -20.77 21.69
CA GLY A 565 -13.86 -19.49 22.10
C GLY A 565 -14.92 -18.43 22.23
N ILE A 566 -14.70 -17.49 23.14
CA ILE A 566 -15.46 -16.26 23.25
C ILE A 566 -14.57 -15.10 22.82
N GLN A 567 -15.13 -14.14 22.10
CA GLN A 567 -14.47 -12.88 21.80
C GLN A 567 -15.46 -11.75 21.87
N GLY A 568 -14.97 -10.56 22.19
CA GLY A 568 -15.82 -9.40 22.26
C GLY A 568 -15.05 -8.14 22.57
N GLN A 569 -15.81 -7.06 22.61
CA GLN A 569 -15.31 -5.78 23.04
C GLN A 569 -16.40 -5.05 23.81
N VAL A 570 -15.99 -4.26 24.78
CA VAL A 570 -16.86 -3.40 25.60
C VAL A 570 -16.41 -1.96 25.51
N GLY A 571 -17.39 -1.05 25.61
CA GLY A 571 -17.19 0.38 25.45
C GLY A 571 -17.02 0.82 24.00
N HIS A 572 -16.81 2.12 23.80
CA HIS A 572 -16.90 2.77 22.48
C HIS A 572 -15.58 3.39 22.01
N PHE A 573 -14.51 3.27 22.81
CA PHE A 573 -13.21 3.88 22.53
C PHE A 573 -13.33 5.37 22.17
N SER A 574 -14.10 6.11 22.97
CA SER A 574 -14.44 7.51 22.74
C SER A 574 -14.18 8.37 23.97
N ARG A 575 -14.36 7.85 25.19
CA ARG A 575 -13.98 8.59 26.41
C ARG A 575 -12.48 8.51 26.63
N SER A 576 -11.96 9.43 27.44
CA SER A 576 -10.51 9.58 27.61
C SER A 576 -9.86 8.49 28.45
N TRP A 577 -10.59 7.71 29.25
CA TRP A 577 -10.00 6.74 30.18
C TRP A 577 -10.86 5.47 30.21
N PHE A 578 -10.22 4.30 30.07
CA PHE A 578 -10.82 2.98 30.29
C PHE A 578 -12.19 2.75 29.62
N ASP A 579 -12.39 3.29 28.42
CA ASP A 579 -13.66 3.19 27.66
C ASP A 579 -13.61 2.12 26.58
N TYR A 580 -12.54 1.34 26.53
CA TYR A 580 -12.42 0.22 25.62
C TYR A 580 -11.68 -0.92 26.27
N THR A 581 -12.28 -2.11 26.20
CA THR A 581 -11.64 -3.38 26.49
C THR A 581 -12.04 -4.37 25.41
N GLY A 582 -11.08 -4.83 24.62
CA GLY A 582 -11.23 -5.98 23.73
C GLY A 582 -10.71 -7.23 24.42
N PHE A 583 -11.33 -8.38 24.21
CA PHE A 583 -10.88 -9.63 24.77
C PHE A 583 -11.21 -10.83 23.88
N ASN A 584 -10.42 -11.88 24.04
CA ASN A 584 -10.73 -13.21 23.53
C ASN A 584 -10.24 -14.29 24.50
N ALA A 585 -10.91 -15.43 24.49
CA ALA A 585 -10.50 -16.62 25.22
C ALA A 585 -10.93 -17.83 24.43
N THR A 586 -9.98 -18.66 24.00
CA THR A 586 -10.22 -19.84 23.19
C THR A 586 -9.59 -21.05 23.84
N TYR A 587 -10.40 -22.05 24.14
CA TYR A 587 -9.95 -23.37 24.57
C TYR A 587 -10.01 -24.32 23.39
N SER A 588 -8.92 -25.07 23.16
CA SER A 588 -8.87 -26.10 22.14
C SER A 588 -8.42 -27.41 22.77
N ILE A 589 -9.08 -28.49 22.37
CA ILE A 589 -8.73 -29.85 22.76
C ILE A 589 -8.61 -30.73 21.51
N GLY A 590 -7.49 -31.40 21.40
CA GLY A 590 -7.16 -32.32 20.32
C GLY A 590 -6.92 -33.73 20.84
N THR A 591 -7.14 -34.69 19.96
CA THR A 591 -6.61 -36.04 20.08
C THR A 591 -5.76 -36.30 18.85
N ASN A 592 -4.63 -36.96 19.03
CA ASN A 592 -3.84 -37.50 17.94
C ASN A 592 -3.69 -39.02 18.09
N ALA A 593 -3.46 -39.68 16.97
CA ALA A 593 -3.04 -41.08 16.89
C ALA A 593 -1.76 -41.14 16.08
N ASP A 594 -0.81 -41.94 16.59
CA ASP A 594 0.56 -42.02 16.09
C ASP A 594 1.30 -40.67 16.18
N GLU A 595 2.58 -40.67 15.84
CA GLU A 595 3.45 -39.49 15.98
C GLU A 595 4.22 -39.27 14.69
N SER A 596 4.24 -38.02 14.23
CA SER A 596 5.01 -37.65 13.05
C SER A 596 6.50 -37.98 13.22
N PRO A 597 7.18 -38.49 12.17
CA PRO A 597 8.63 -38.58 12.12
C PRO A 597 9.34 -37.24 12.34
N PHE A 598 8.70 -36.10 12.06
CA PHE A 598 9.33 -34.79 12.12
C PHE A 598 8.73 -33.90 13.19
N LEU A 599 9.57 -33.26 14.01
CA LEU A 599 9.15 -32.36 15.09
C LEU A 599 8.29 -31.20 14.61
N PHE A 600 8.54 -30.65 13.42
CA PHE A 600 7.76 -29.53 12.88
C PHE A 600 6.30 -29.89 12.55
N ASP A 601 5.96 -31.18 12.43
CA ASP A 601 4.64 -31.66 12.02
C ASP A 601 3.93 -32.46 13.12
N ARG A 602 4.51 -32.49 14.33
CA ARG A 602 3.92 -33.15 15.49
C ARG A 602 2.80 -32.33 16.10
N ASP A 603 1.71 -32.99 16.43
CA ASP A 603 0.64 -32.41 17.24
C ASP A 603 0.99 -32.54 18.74
N ALA A 604 1.92 -31.69 19.20
CA ALA A 604 2.40 -31.72 20.58
C ALA A 604 1.43 -31.07 21.59
N ASP A 605 0.64 -30.10 21.13
CA ASP A 605 -0.19 -29.27 22.00
C ASP A 605 -1.65 -29.71 22.02
N GLN A 606 -1.95 -30.85 22.64
CA GLN A 606 -3.29 -31.42 22.64
C GLN A 606 -4.32 -30.50 23.31
N GLN A 607 -4.05 -29.96 24.50
CA GLN A 607 -4.94 -28.98 25.14
C GLN A 607 -4.29 -27.60 25.25
N THR A 608 -4.90 -26.62 24.60
CA THR A 608 -4.40 -25.23 24.61
C THR A 608 -5.44 -24.24 25.09
N LEU A 609 -4.96 -23.21 25.79
CA LEU A 609 -5.74 -22.03 26.15
C LEU A 609 -5.05 -20.81 25.57
N ALA A 610 -5.76 -20.10 24.70
CA ALA A 610 -5.35 -18.79 24.18
C ALA A 610 -6.20 -17.71 24.83
N LEU A 611 -5.56 -16.70 25.41
CA LEU A 611 -6.20 -15.56 26.07
C LEU A 611 -5.66 -14.27 25.48
N GLY A 612 -6.55 -13.32 25.20
CA GLY A 612 -6.20 -12.00 24.73
C GLY A 612 -6.98 -10.92 25.49
N ILE A 613 -6.30 -9.85 25.87
CA ILE A 613 -6.94 -8.65 26.41
C ILE A 613 -6.23 -7.41 25.86
N THR A 614 -7.02 -6.44 25.41
CA THR A 614 -6.54 -5.11 25.00
C THR A 614 -7.33 -4.04 25.73
N GLN A 615 -6.65 -3.23 26.53
CA GLN A 615 -7.24 -2.20 27.36
C GLN A 615 -6.81 -0.81 26.89
N GLN A 616 -7.77 0.09 26.69
CA GLN A 616 -7.47 1.52 26.60
C GLN A 616 -7.05 2.03 27.97
N LEU A 617 -5.88 2.66 28.04
CA LEU A 617 -5.41 3.33 29.26
C LEU A 617 -5.87 4.79 29.27
N TYR A 618 -5.41 5.55 28.29
CA TYR A 618 -5.68 6.98 28.20
C TYR A 618 -5.71 7.46 26.75
N GLY A 619 -6.76 8.20 26.40
CA GLY A 619 -6.98 8.76 25.08
C GLY A 619 -6.76 7.72 23.97
N PRO A 620 -5.84 7.95 23.03
CA PRO A 620 -5.57 7.04 21.92
C PRO A 620 -4.72 5.80 22.29
N ILE A 621 -4.21 5.69 23.53
CA ILE A 621 -3.25 4.65 23.91
C ILE A 621 -3.96 3.40 24.42
N ARG A 622 -3.62 2.25 23.82
CA ARG A 622 -4.06 0.92 24.24
C ARG A 622 -2.87 0.01 24.50
N LEU A 623 -3.01 -0.85 25.49
CA LEU A 623 -2.08 -1.94 25.77
C LEU A 623 -2.79 -3.27 25.61
N GLY A 624 -2.16 -4.21 24.92
CA GLY A 624 -2.65 -5.55 24.71
C GLY A 624 -1.65 -6.61 25.17
N VAL A 625 -2.18 -7.72 25.66
CA VAL A 625 -1.43 -8.96 25.87
C VAL A 625 -2.23 -10.10 25.27
N GLN A 626 -1.58 -10.93 24.47
CA GLN A 626 -2.15 -12.14 23.92
C GLN A 626 -1.22 -13.31 24.20
N THR A 627 -1.65 -14.23 25.06
CA THR A 627 -0.88 -15.39 25.47
C THR A 627 -1.56 -16.68 25.03
N SER A 628 -0.76 -17.68 24.72
CA SER A 628 -1.18 -19.05 24.49
C SER A 628 -0.25 -19.99 25.24
N PHE A 629 -0.82 -20.98 25.91
CA PHE A 629 -0.07 -22.01 26.62
C PHE A 629 -0.78 -23.36 26.51
N ASN A 630 0.01 -24.42 26.65
CA ASN A 630 -0.49 -25.78 26.72
C ASN A 630 -0.88 -26.09 28.17
N ILE A 631 -2.12 -26.53 28.38
CA ILE A 631 -2.68 -26.75 29.72
C ILE A 631 -2.25 -28.10 30.28
N ASP A 632 -1.91 -29.07 29.41
CA ASP A 632 -1.56 -30.43 29.83
C ASP A 632 -0.20 -30.47 30.53
N ASN A 633 0.80 -29.78 29.98
CA ASN A 633 2.17 -29.71 30.51
C ASN A 633 2.50 -28.36 31.20
N GLY A 634 1.72 -27.30 30.94
CA GLY A 634 2.00 -25.96 31.45
C GLY A 634 3.05 -25.19 30.65
N ASP A 635 3.44 -25.67 29.47
CA ASP A 635 4.44 -25.02 28.63
C ASP A 635 3.85 -23.77 27.95
N ASP A 636 4.59 -22.66 28.04
CA ASP A 636 4.26 -21.43 27.33
C ASP A 636 4.47 -21.64 25.82
N ILE A 637 3.44 -21.34 25.02
CA ILE A 637 3.54 -21.42 23.56
C ILE A 637 4.03 -20.07 23.01
N ASN A 638 3.39 -18.97 23.42
CA ASN A 638 3.76 -17.62 22.98
C ASN A 638 2.99 -16.55 23.75
N THR A 639 3.65 -15.42 24.05
CA THR A 639 3.03 -14.23 24.62
C THR A 639 3.38 -12.98 23.82
N ASP A 640 2.40 -12.41 23.14
CA ASP A 640 2.52 -11.13 22.43
C ASP A 640 2.14 -9.96 23.35
N TYR A 641 3.09 -9.03 23.53
CA TYR A 641 2.84 -7.73 24.14
C TYR A 641 2.62 -6.69 23.04
N ILE A 642 1.54 -5.92 23.14
CA ILE A 642 1.11 -4.97 22.11
C ILE A 642 0.93 -3.59 22.74
N ILE A 643 1.53 -2.58 22.13
CA ILE A 643 1.30 -1.16 22.44
C ILE A 643 0.73 -0.52 21.19
N GLU A 644 -0.39 0.17 21.33
CA GLU A 644 -1.05 0.81 20.20
C GLU A 644 -1.38 2.26 20.52
N TYR A 645 -1.04 3.14 19.58
CA TYR A 645 -1.50 4.52 19.52
C TYR A 645 -2.50 4.65 18.36
N SER A 646 -3.77 4.78 18.69
CA SER A 646 -4.87 4.71 17.72
C SER A 646 -5.61 6.03 17.64
N ARG A 647 -5.62 6.60 16.44
CA ARG A 647 -6.28 7.85 16.07
C ARG A 647 -7.21 7.59 14.88
N ARG A 648 -8.05 8.57 14.52
CA ARG A 648 -8.97 8.37 13.40
C ARG A 648 -8.20 8.27 12.08
N THR A 649 -7.18 9.12 11.91
CA THR A 649 -6.41 9.17 10.65
C THR A 649 -5.26 8.17 10.57
N HIS A 650 -4.76 7.70 11.72
CA HIS A 650 -3.57 6.86 11.74
C HIS A 650 -3.52 5.94 12.95
N ASN A 651 -2.68 4.92 12.82
CA ASN A 651 -2.42 3.95 13.85
C ASN A 651 -0.93 3.65 13.92
N ILE A 652 -0.37 3.57 15.12
CA ILE A 652 0.97 3.06 15.37
C ILE A 652 0.83 1.86 16.30
N THR A 653 1.33 0.70 15.89
CA THR A 653 1.35 -0.52 16.70
C THR A 653 2.77 -1.03 16.87
N LEU A 654 3.15 -1.30 18.11
CA LEU A 654 4.36 -2.03 18.48
C LEU A 654 3.94 -3.39 19.05
N ARG A 655 4.51 -4.47 18.55
CA ARG A 655 4.30 -5.83 19.05
C ARG A 655 5.64 -6.50 19.35
N TYR A 656 5.72 -7.24 20.44
CA TYR A 656 6.88 -8.05 20.79
C TYR A 656 6.47 -9.38 21.43
N SER A 657 7.12 -10.46 21.01
CA SER A 657 7.03 -11.79 21.62
C SER A 657 8.39 -12.17 22.21
N PRO A 658 8.50 -12.34 23.54
CA PRO A 658 9.73 -12.83 24.17
C PRO A 658 10.05 -14.27 23.79
N GLU A 659 9.05 -15.17 23.73
CA GLU A 659 9.27 -16.60 23.49
C GLU A 659 9.78 -16.87 22.07
N LEU A 660 9.36 -16.03 21.12
CA LEU A 660 9.80 -16.12 19.72
C LEU A 660 10.96 -15.18 19.40
N GLU A 661 11.28 -14.27 20.32
CA GLU A 661 12.22 -13.17 20.14
C GLU A 661 11.96 -12.34 18.87
N ILE A 662 10.70 -12.15 18.50
CA ILE A 662 10.30 -11.36 17.32
C ILE A 662 9.54 -10.11 17.73
N GLY A 663 9.79 -9.01 17.02
CA GLY A 663 9.06 -7.77 17.18
C GLY A 663 8.64 -7.17 15.85
N SER A 664 7.55 -6.40 15.88
CA SER A 664 7.08 -5.63 14.72
C SER A 664 6.63 -4.23 15.12
N PHE A 665 6.85 -3.29 14.19
CA PHE A 665 6.31 -1.94 14.19
C PHE A 665 5.37 -1.82 12.99
N SER A 666 4.14 -1.36 13.20
CA SER A 666 3.20 -1.05 12.13
C SER A 666 2.77 0.40 12.23
N PHE A 667 2.75 1.08 11.08
CA PHE A 667 2.16 2.39 10.90
C PHE A 667 1.09 2.29 9.81
N ARG A 668 -0.14 2.62 10.16
CA ARG A 668 -1.28 2.62 9.24
C ARG A 668 -1.83 4.03 9.11
N ILE A 669 -2.19 4.44 7.90
CA ILE A 669 -2.98 5.63 7.60
C ILE A 669 -4.34 5.16 7.11
N ASN A 670 -5.42 5.63 7.76
CA ASN A 670 -6.78 5.25 7.41
C ASN A 670 -7.34 6.26 6.41
N ASP A 671 -7.97 5.79 5.33
CA ASP A 671 -8.61 6.65 4.33
C ASP A 671 -10.08 6.94 4.67
N PHE A 672 -10.60 8.06 4.20
CA PHE A 672 -11.98 8.49 4.46
C PHE A 672 -12.66 8.97 3.18
N ASN A 673 -13.97 8.71 3.12
CA ASN A 673 -14.88 9.38 2.19
C ASN A 673 -15.95 10.15 2.99
N TRP A 674 -16.42 11.27 2.46
CA TRP A 674 -17.39 12.15 3.12
C TRP A 674 -18.20 12.97 2.10
N ARG A 675 -19.20 13.73 2.57
CA ARG A 675 -19.93 14.72 1.78
C ARG A 675 -19.88 16.09 2.44
N GLY A 676 -19.97 17.16 1.65
CA GLY A 676 -19.92 18.54 2.12
C GLY A 676 -18.51 19.13 2.21
N ASN A 677 -18.42 20.42 2.53
CA ASN A 677 -17.14 21.11 2.60
C ASN A 677 -16.48 20.94 3.97
N ALA A 678 -15.18 20.63 3.96
CA ALA A 678 -14.42 20.54 5.18
C ALA A 678 -14.07 21.95 5.67
N GLU A 679 -14.15 22.18 6.99
CA GLU A 679 -13.71 23.46 7.54
C GLU A 679 -12.20 23.67 7.27
N PRO A 680 -11.73 24.92 7.10
CA PRO A 680 -10.31 25.24 7.04
C PRO A 680 -9.56 24.63 8.24
N PHE A 681 -8.27 24.37 8.09
CA PHE A 681 -7.41 23.83 9.13
C PHE A 681 -7.30 24.92 10.20
N LYS A 682 -8.13 24.81 11.24
CA LYS A 682 -8.13 25.70 12.41
C LYS A 682 -6.83 25.50 13.20
N ARG A 683 -5.75 26.17 12.79
CA ARG A 683 -4.44 26.19 13.46
C ARG A 683 -4.49 27.20 14.60
N ASN A 684 -4.74 26.71 15.81
CA ASN A 684 -5.18 27.47 16.98
C ASN A 684 -6.60 28.03 16.82
N ASP A 685 -7.35 28.17 17.92
CA ASP A 685 -8.73 28.71 17.99
C ASP A 685 -8.88 30.19 17.50
N ILE A 686 -8.00 30.65 16.61
CA ILE A 686 -8.05 31.94 15.94
C ILE A 686 -8.88 31.75 14.67
N ARG A 687 -10.13 32.18 14.73
CA ARG A 687 -11.02 32.22 13.56
C ARG A 687 -10.55 33.36 12.64
N PRO A 688 -10.23 33.10 11.36
CA PRO A 688 -10.11 34.19 10.41
C PRO A 688 -11.45 34.93 10.35
N VAL A 689 -11.38 36.26 10.43
CA VAL A 689 -12.56 37.13 10.35
C VAL A 689 -12.65 37.63 8.92
N THR A 690 -13.48 36.97 8.10
CA THR A 690 -13.87 37.47 6.78
C THR A 690 -15.10 38.37 6.95
N GLN A 691 -14.99 39.63 6.53
CA GLN A 691 -16.07 40.63 6.59
C GLN A 691 -16.68 40.90 8.00
N GLY A 692 -15.91 40.73 9.07
CA GLY A 692 -16.37 41.05 10.44
C GLY A 692 -17.25 39.96 11.10
N VAL A 693 -17.42 38.80 10.46
CA VAL A 693 -18.14 37.65 11.02
C VAL A 693 -17.17 36.50 11.26
N SER A 694 -17.20 35.94 12.46
CA SER A 694 -16.46 34.71 12.76
C SER A 694 -17.25 33.51 12.22
N ARG A 695 -16.73 32.77 11.22
CA ARG A 695 -17.26 31.44 10.88
C ARG A 695 -16.99 30.44 12.00
#